data_AF-A0A6G7PC00-F1
#
_entry.id   AF-A0A6G7PC00-F1
#
_cell.length_a   1.000
_cell.length_b   1.000
_cell.length_c   1.000
_cell.angle_alpha   90.00
_cell.angle_beta   90.00
_cell.angle_gamma   90.00
#
_symmetry.space_group_name_H-M   'P 1'
#
loop_
_entity.id
_entity.type
_entity.pdbx_description
1 polymer ?
#
loop_
_entity_poly.entity_id
_entity_poly.type
_entity_poly.pdbx_seq_one_letter_code
_entity_poly.pdbx_strand_id
1 'polypeptide(L)'
;MTRVVRHPPGRRRPRDAPMSTLELRRAASRVRHRLLGYWHALTIRLEARRGATRPGKWRRWLSYTTVTRIIWLLGALLVVAWCGEAVYNLATGKDTAIDRLGGDTNGLDDLLRFIGPVLTASVAAALFLFWWYSWTKRRYLARARSCPRRLVLTAGPDIDRIVGREEVAQVIAERLRQRETRRPYLLVGGVGAGNTAVLVRLTELLARQRAVPVPVRLRDADRGSALNFELLAKQRFAEEAPRGILARTKNERVWQQLLADDKVVVIADGLEEALLDESAQQSRDNIIRLAIERAHAERLPLVIASRPHSPLESTPAAIVELEPLSEEEALHFVASRVPDTDERRVDWIVETAEVTESPIYLQIARDLHQHGLLERDRPRDDPYRLDTRSRDRGTLRLWLLETWETALCDGLLRDTVAVGPRERRETLEVVCALACVGLLQDKLEVGFAELLDQDIHAGPARRARTRADHLWSARRGFDRYGGHGTVFSAWHRQRIWGALCDRLGDETSRRLREGNRDQCHALLAAFIGNADKLQLVEGFEKKVRFPHSIIQAYFGFRVLNHLGEPEAGRLVEQALQPPGPSRELLISLVLLSRRRAAELTAGGAGVRAELGKEVRERWRQTSARGRTLARRLYAAAQRRTDDPKALDLYAAAVEVESVEADPRFLADIVAAVHARWTRFKGDPRSLQDAKLRLLKQLGAALRQVSDRMDTTPLYWQLFRMGTVEPSYRIRLAAAQEFGSGGNAAFAVIRERVGLTTDPIEEYTTAIHDLKAWKRREYEAWAAQMTRARSARGSARARTPQRVEGLMRRRRALNQRYRERRVTLFREFVMRAWMVPMLLGSVDDAHRDEARERLTRWLRHLDPKYTGGTPDLPLALETALAQGFKYAANRRKRHPDTYPGNRAELIRQAETVLQRSRCWYSQLSLLQALCLWELPDTAGRHEHGRAGSGPDERPDGTRRRGTGIGGASAVQTVERWLSMAGTVNRAPGGSVGSSGSGGSGASGGSGGQGQRRRLHPFVAEAGDLVALALETGEPERFLWIDEKGVTDTIGSRPRGSGGYRKHNLWIPPAAGWSTLDPRAQRLVADVLVMLNLIERDGHPDEVEERLARVERPDVLLPPCISTDRAPLRPGLRAGTSVLPPPGETCLPDCAFQLCPYPPRGCVPRGEIREPFCRQQQALLPGRWRRCLPRGLRRKTPHWVGMRVRELDRFWAEMAQRTRDD
;
A
#
# COMPACT_ATOMS: atom_id res chain seq x y z
N MET A 1 -7.27 -15.94 25.33
CA MET A 1 -8.03 -15.83 24.07
C MET A 1 -9.20 -16.80 24.18
N THR A 2 -10.42 -16.38 23.85
CA THR A 2 -11.60 -17.25 23.94
C THR A 2 -11.82 -17.98 22.62
N ARG A 3 -12.08 -19.30 22.70
CA ARG A 3 -12.42 -20.14 21.55
C ARG A 3 -13.90 -19.90 21.23
N VAL A 4 -14.20 -19.45 20.01
CA VAL A 4 -15.55 -19.07 19.58
C VAL A 4 -16.32 -20.33 19.17
N VAL A 5 -15.71 -21.22 18.40
CA VAL A 5 -16.31 -22.53 18.03
C VAL A 5 -15.65 -23.65 18.85
N ARG A 6 -16.38 -24.32 19.74
CA ARG A 6 -15.79 -25.31 20.67
C ARG A 6 -15.86 -26.75 20.18
N HIS A 7 -17.00 -27.17 19.63
CA HIS A 7 -17.28 -28.58 19.29
C HIS A 7 -18.00 -28.71 17.94
N PRO A 8 -17.28 -28.55 16.81
CA PRO A 8 -17.86 -28.87 15.51
C PRO A 8 -18.27 -30.36 15.47
N PRO A 9 -19.46 -30.71 14.95
CA PRO A 9 -19.94 -32.09 14.90
C PRO A 9 -18.95 -32.98 14.12
N GLY A 10 -18.66 -34.17 14.64
CA GLY A 10 -17.71 -35.12 14.02
C GLY A 10 -16.21 -34.76 14.13
N ARG A 11 -15.86 -33.57 14.60
CA ARG A 11 -14.46 -33.07 14.66
C ARG A 11 -14.04 -32.67 16.08
N ARG A 12 -12.76 -32.81 16.38
CA ARG A 12 -12.13 -32.40 17.66
C ARG A 12 -11.18 -31.24 17.40
N ARG A 13 -11.25 -30.16 18.18
CA ARG A 13 -10.21 -29.13 18.11
C ARG A 13 -8.86 -29.64 18.61
N PRO A 14 -7.74 -29.08 18.09
CA PRO A 14 -6.43 -29.36 18.64
C PRO A 14 -6.36 -28.90 20.11
N ARG A 15 -5.61 -29.67 20.92
CA ARG A 15 -5.31 -29.28 22.30
C ARG A 15 -4.44 -28.03 22.27
N ASP A 16 -4.60 -27.17 23.27
CA ASP A 16 -3.70 -26.04 23.46
C ASP A 16 -2.26 -26.56 23.62
N ALA A 17 -1.31 -25.99 22.90
CA ALA A 17 0.10 -26.36 23.08
C ALA A 17 0.51 -26.14 24.54
N PRO A 18 1.25 -27.08 25.16
CA PRO A 18 1.67 -26.97 26.55
C PRO A 18 2.50 -25.70 26.72
N MET A 19 2.20 -24.92 27.76
CA MET A 19 3.04 -23.79 28.16
C MET A 19 4.20 -24.34 28.96
N SER A 20 5.44 -24.03 28.58
CA SER A 20 6.66 -24.40 29.34
C SER A 20 6.72 -23.85 30.79
N THR A 21 5.66 -23.20 31.28
CA THR A 21 5.62 -22.52 32.58
C THR A 21 4.45 -22.94 33.48
N LEU A 22 3.63 -23.95 33.11
CA LEU A 22 2.41 -24.29 33.88
C LEU A 22 2.11 -25.81 33.91
N GLU A 23 2.74 -26.54 34.84
CA GLU A 23 2.30 -27.88 35.30
C GLU A 23 1.06 -27.81 36.24
N LEU A 24 0.74 -26.64 36.80
CA LEU A 24 -0.17 -26.50 37.95
C LEU A 24 -1.68 -26.31 37.64
N ARG A 25 -2.20 -26.85 36.53
CA ARG A 25 -3.58 -26.52 36.07
C ARG A 25 -4.56 -27.69 35.96
N ARG A 26 -4.37 -28.79 36.71
CA ARG A 26 -5.28 -29.96 36.64
C ARG A 26 -6.54 -29.91 37.56
N ALA A 27 -6.73 -28.90 38.40
CA ALA A 27 -7.82 -28.93 39.40
C ALA A 27 -9.14 -28.17 39.05
N ALA A 28 -9.18 -27.30 38.05
CA ALA A 28 -10.27 -26.29 37.95
C ALA A 28 -11.36 -26.54 36.88
N SER A 29 -11.60 -27.77 36.41
CA SER A 29 -12.42 -27.99 35.21
C SER A 29 -13.79 -28.68 35.37
N ARG A 30 -14.37 -28.81 36.57
CA ARG A 30 -15.64 -29.56 36.72
C ARG A 30 -16.93 -28.75 36.89
N VAL A 31 -16.91 -27.43 37.10
CA VAL A 31 -18.15 -26.67 37.46
C VAL A 31 -18.74 -25.81 36.34
N ARG A 32 -18.14 -25.77 35.14
CA ARG A 32 -18.45 -24.68 34.18
C ARG A 32 -19.46 -25.00 33.07
N HIS A 33 -20.21 -26.10 33.09
CA HIS A 33 -20.84 -26.59 31.84
C HIS A 33 -22.25 -26.05 31.49
N ARG A 34 -23.00 -25.38 32.37
CA ARG A 34 -24.38 -24.93 32.05
C ARG A 34 -24.61 -23.43 31.88
N LEU A 35 -23.73 -22.56 32.42
CA LEU A 35 -23.85 -21.09 32.27
C LEU A 35 -23.18 -20.52 31.01
N LEU A 36 -22.61 -21.36 30.14
CA LEU A 36 -21.70 -20.93 29.08
C LEU A 36 -22.38 -20.34 27.84
N GLY A 37 -23.58 -20.76 27.44
CA GLY A 37 -24.19 -20.32 26.17
C GLY A 37 -24.47 -18.81 26.12
N TYR A 38 -25.10 -18.27 27.17
CA TYR A 38 -25.41 -16.85 27.28
C TYR A 38 -24.15 -15.98 27.50
N TRP A 39 -23.21 -16.47 28.32
CA TRP A 39 -21.90 -15.82 28.51
C TRP A 39 -21.05 -15.84 27.24
N HIS A 40 -21.19 -16.85 26.39
CA HIS A 40 -20.42 -17.01 25.15
C HIS A 40 -20.81 -15.94 24.13
N ALA A 41 -22.10 -15.75 23.89
CA ALA A 41 -22.61 -14.65 23.05
C ALA A 41 -22.20 -13.28 23.60
N LEU A 42 -22.21 -13.10 24.92
CA LEU A 42 -21.79 -11.85 25.56
C LEU A 42 -20.27 -11.62 25.46
N THR A 43 -19.45 -12.67 25.59
CA THR A 43 -17.99 -12.57 25.41
C THR A 43 -17.60 -12.31 23.97
N ILE A 44 -18.30 -12.90 23.00
CA ILE A 44 -18.12 -12.62 21.57
C ILE A 44 -18.44 -11.15 21.31
N ARG A 45 -19.58 -10.64 21.81
CA ARG A 45 -19.94 -9.21 21.70
C ARG A 45 -18.94 -8.29 22.39
N LEU A 46 -18.38 -8.68 23.54
CA LEU A 46 -17.36 -7.90 24.25
C LEU A 46 -15.98 -7.95 23.58
N GLU A 47 -15.57 -9.09 23.01
CA GLU A 47 -14.33 -9.21 22.24
C GLU A 47 -14.45 -8.49 20.88
N ALA A 48 -15.60 -8.59 20.21
CA ALA A 48 -15.94 -7.79 19.03
C ALA A 48 -15.87 -6.27 19.30
N ARG A 49 -16.32 -5.81 20.47
CA ARG A 49 -16.29 -4.39 20.87
C ARG A 49 -14.95 -3.90 21.43
N ARG A 50 -13.98 -4.79 21.71
CA ARG A 50 -12.63 -4.36 22.12
C ARG A 50 -11.90 -3.80 20.90
N GLY A 51 -12.05 -2.49 20.70
CA GLY A 51 -11.27 -1.72 19.74
C GLY A 51 -9.77 -1.74 20.04
N ALA A 52 -8.99 -1.24 19.07
CA ALA A 52 -7.54 -1.20 19.10
C ALA A 52 -6.99 -0.66 20.44
N THR A 53 -5.84 -1.21 20.85
CA THR A 53 -5.15 -0.86 22.08
C THR A 53 -4.99 0.66 22.22
N ARG A 54 -5.52 1.24 23.30
CA ARG A 54 -5.36 2.68 23.59
C ARG A 54 -3.87 3.08 23.57
N PRO A 55 -3.49 4.19 22.92
CA PRO A 55 -2.10 4.61 22.83
C PRO A 55 -1.53 4.91 24.22
N GLY A 56 -0.32 4.41 24.49
CA GLY A 56 0.37 4.67 25.75
C GLY A 56 0.88 6.10 25.84
N LYS A 57 0.91 6.70 27.04
CA LYS A 57 1.52 8.03 27.24
C LYS A 57 3.04 7.94 27.03
N TRP A 58 3.67 8.94 26.40
CA TRP A 58 5.14 9.05 26.31
C TRP A 58 5.70 9.38 27.71
N ARG A 59 5.94 8.37 28.54
CA ARG A 59 6.50 8.54 29.88
C ARG A 59 7.59 7.52 30.14
N ARG A 60 8.76 8.01 30.54
CA ARG A 60 9.79 7.22 31.22
C ARG A 60 9.50 7.34 32.71
N TRP A 61 9.05 6.26 33.35
CA TRP A 61 8.67 6.29 34.78
C TRP A 61 9.90 6.40 35.70
N LEU A 62 11.07 5.94 35.24
CA LEU A 62 12.37 6.04 35.91
C LEU A 62 13.39 6.73 34.99
N SER A 63 13.32 8.06 34.85
CA SER A 63 14.42 8.84 34.25
C SER A 63 15.22 9.53 35.34
N TYR A 64 16.54 9.57 35.18
CA TYR A 64 17.45 10.37 36.01
C TYR A 64 16.94 11.80 36.21
N THR A 65 16.38 12.40 35.16
CA THR A 65 15.80 13.76 35.19
C THR A 65 14.55 13.90 36.06
N THR A 66 13.78 12.83 36.26
CA THR A 66 12.61 12.87 37.17
C THR A 66 13.08 12.78 38.62
N VAL A 67 14.13 11.98 38.88
CA VAL A 67 14.78 11.89 40.19
C VAL A 67 15.46 13.22 40.54
N THR A 68 16.23 13.82 39.63
CA THR A 68 16.84 15.14 39.87
C THR A 68 15.78 16.23 40.07
N ARG A 69 14.67 16.22 39.34
CA ARG A 69 13.53 17.13 39.59
C ARG A 69 12.97 16.99 41.00
N ILE A 70 12.85 15.76 41.51
CA ILE A 70 12.37 15.51 42.88
C ILE A 70 13.41 16.01 43.88
N ILE A 71 14.71 15.76 43.65
CA ILE A 71 15.80 16.23 44.51
C ILE A 71 15.84 17.77 44.58
N TRP A 72 15.83 18.47 43.44
CA TRP A 72 15.84 19.93 43.41
C TRP A 72 14.54 20.54 43.98
N LEU A 73 13.40 19.86 43.83
CA LEU A 73 12.14 20.30 44.43
C LEU A 73 12.12 20.09 45.95
N LEU A 74 12.68 18.98 46.45
CA LEU A 74 12.90 18.77 47.88
C LEU A 74 13.85 19.83 48.44
N GLY A 75 14.98 20.10 47.76
CA GLY A 75 15.92 21.15 48.16
C GLY A 75 15.27 22.55 48.20
N ALA A 76 14.46 22.89 47.19
CA ALA A 76 13.73 24.16 47.18
C ALA A 76 12.65 24.24 48.27
N LEU A 77 11.92 23.15 48.54
CA LEU A 77 10.96 23.08 49.66
C LEU A 77 11.65 23.25 51.02
N LEU A 78 12.86 22.71 51.17
CA LEU A 78 13.68 22.85 52.38
C LEU A 78 14.08 24.32 52.61
N VAL A 79 14.45 25.04 51.54
CA VAL A 79 14.69 26.50 51.59
C VAL A 79 13.44 27.27 51.95
N VAL A 80 12.28 26.94 51.35
CA VAL A 80 11.03 27.65 51.65
C VAL A 80 10.58 27.40 53.10
N ALA A 81 10.74 26.16 53.60
CA ALA A 81 10.47 25.83 54.99
C ALA A 81 11.38 26.63 55.93
N TRP A 82 12.68 26.72 55.60
CA TRP A 82 13.66 27.50 56.38
C TRP A 82 13.35 29.00 56.38
N CYS A 83 13.01 29.59 55.23
CA CYS A 83 12.57 30.99 55.16
C CYS A 83 11.25 31.23 55.90
N GLY A 84 10.31 30.28 55.83
CA GLY A 84 9.03 30.35 56.55
C GLY A 84 9.21 30.32 58.07
N GLU A 85 10.16 29.52 58.55
CA GLU A 85 10.54 29.42 59.96
C GLU A 85 11.23 30.71 60.44
N ALA A 86 12.14 31.28 59.63
CA ALA A 86 12.75 32.58 59.92
C ALA A 86 11.73 33.72 60.02
N VAL A 87 10.72 33.75 59.13
CA VAL A 87 9.64 34.74 59.16
C VAL A 87 8.68 34.49 60.34
N TYR A 88 8.41 33.23 60.68
CA TYR A 88 7.61 32.86 61.85
C TYR A 88 8.28 33.30 63.16
N ASN A 89 9.61 33.14 63.27
CA ASN A 89 10.39 33.60 64.41
C ASN A 89 10.34 35.13 64.54
N LEU A 90 10.49 35.86 63.43
CA LEU A 90 10.37 37.32 63.40
C LEU A 90 8.98 37.82 63.84
N ALA A 91 7.93 37.02 63.60
CA ALA A 91 6.55 37.38 63.90
C ALA A 91 6.06 36.94 65.30
N THR A 92 6.65 35.88 65.89
CA THR A 92 6.17 35.29 67.16
C THR A 92 7.14 35.43 68.34
N GLY A 93 8.39 35.86 68.11
CA GLY A 93 9.36 36.18 69.15
C GLY A 93 9.70 35.01 70.09
N LYS A 94 9.53 33.76 69.63
CA LYS A 94 9.87 32.55 70.39
C LYS A 94 11.01 31.81 69.73
N ASP A 95 12.15 31.76 70.41
CA ASP A 95 13.33 31.00 69.99
C ASP A 95 13.02 29.51 70.04
N THR A 96 13.19 28.83 68.90
CA THR A 96 13.01 27.38 68.76
C THR A 96 14.33 26.68 68.46
N ALA A 97 14.30 25.35 68.40
CA ALA A 97 15.44 24.42 68.50
C ALA A 97 16.63 24.63 67.54
N ILE A 98 16.51 25.49 66.53
CA ILE A 98 17.60 25.81 65.58
C ILE A 98 18.58 26.84 66.18
N ASP A 99 18.12 27.80 67.01
CA ASP A 99 19.03 28.72 67.71
C ASP A 99 19.89 28.01 68.75
N ARG A 100 19.41 26.89 69.31
CA ARG A 100 20.24 26.02 70.18
C ARG A 100 21.34 25.27 69.44
N LEU A 101 21.22 25.13 68.11
CA LEU A 101 22.28 24.54 67.27
C LEU A 101 23.28 25.61 66.77
N GLY A 102 23.00 26.90 67.01
CA GLY A 102 23.75 28.07 66.53
C GLY A 102 24.45 28.87 67.64
N GLY A 103 24.91 28.20 68.71
CA GLY A 103 25.61 28.83 69.83
C GLY A 103 27.01 29.40 69.52
N ASP A 104 27.53 29.20 68.31
CA ASP A 104 28.75 29.85 67.82
C ASP A 104 28.46 30.53 66.48
N THR A 105 28.38 31.86 66.50
CA THR A 105 28.01 32.74 65.38
C THR A 105 28.94 32.64 64.16
N ASN A 106 30.08 31.94 64.26
CA ASN A 106 31.02 31.74 63.15
C ASN A 106 30.76 30.44 62.35
N GLY A 107 30.22 29.39 62.96
CA GLY A 107 29.98 28.11 62.27
C GLY A 107 28.81 28.17 61.28
N LEU A 108 27.83 29.03 61.56
CA LEU A 108 26.62 29.22 60.74
C LEU A 108 26.93 30.03 59.47
N ASP A 109 27.81 31.02 59.55
CA ASP A 109 28.25 31.86 58.44
C ASP A 109 29.18 31.08 57.47
N ASP A 110 30.03 30.19 58.01
CA ASP A 110 30.85 29.28 57.20
C ASP A 110 30.01 28.18 56.52
N LEU A 111 29.00 27.65 57.21
CA LEU A 111 28.04 26.71 56.62
C LEU A 111 27.22 27.38 55.50
N LEU A 112 26.82 28.64 55.68
CA LEU A 112 26.11 29.44 54.67
C LEU A 112 26.97 29.78 53.45
N ARG A 113 28.27 29.99 53.61
CA ARG A 113 29.20 30.15 52.47
C ARG A 113 29.33 28.87 51.63
N PHE A 114 29.30 27.69 52.27
CA PHE A 114 29.36 26.41 51.56
C PHE A 114 28.02 25.98 50.95
N ILE A 115 26.92 26.19 51.66
CA ILE A 115 25.59 25.68 51.26
C ILE A 115 24.80 26.73 50.46
N GLY A 116 25.03 28.02 50.67
CA GLY A 116 24.32 29.13 50.01
C GLY A 116 24.38 29.10 48.47
N PRO A 117 25.55 28.88 47.84
CA PRO A 117 25.65 28.70 46.38
C PRO A 117 24.85 27.48 45.87
N VAL A 118 24.79 26.40 46.67
CA VAL A 118 24.06 25.18 46.32
C VAL A 118 22.54 25.40 46.44
N LEU A 119 22.08 26.13 47.45
CA LEU A 119 20.66 26.46 47.64
C LEU A 119 20.17 27.46 46.59
N THR A 120 20.96 28.50 46.27
CA THR A 120 20.61 29.45 45.20
C THR A 120 20.58 28.77 43.82
N ALA A 121 21.55 27.90 43.53
CA ALA A 121 21.51 27.04 42.35
C ALA A 121 20.30 26.10 42.36
N SER A 122 19.89 25.58 43.53
CA SER A 122 18.72 24.72 43.68
C SER A 122 17.42 25.43 43.33
N VAL A 123 17.23 26.64 43.87
CA VAL A 123 16.05 27.46 43.60
C VAL A 123 16.02 27.88 42.13
N ALA A 124 17.15 28.31 41.56
CA ALA A 124 17.24 28.65 40.15
C ALA A 124 16.94 27.44 39.22
N ALA A 125 17.46 26.26 39.55
CA ALA A 125 17.18 25.03 38.82
C ALA A 125 15.72 24.58 38.96
N ALA A 126 15.12 24.70 40.14
CA ALA A 126 13.72 24.40 40.39
C ALA A 126 12.79 25.35 39.63
N LEU A 127 13.04 26.66 39.67
CA LEU A 127 12.31 27.67 38.89
C LEU A 127 12.44 27.39 37.39
N PHE A 128 13.64 27.06 36.91
CA PHE A 128 13.83 26.70 35.51
C PHE A 128 13.05 25.43 35.11
N LEU A 129 13.17 24.33 35.88
CA LEU A 129 12.56 23.04 35.53
C LEU A 129 11.03 23.02 35.70
N PHE A 130 10.52 23.67 36.75
CA PHE A 130 9.10 23.60 37.10
C PHE A 130 8.29 24.71 36.42
N TRP A 131 8.84 25.92 36.35
CA TRP A 131 8.15 27.07 35.75
C TRP A 131 8.52 27.24 34.27
N TRP A 132 9.78 27.56 33.93
CA TRP A 132 10.16 27.92 32.56
C TRP A 132 10.05 26.74 31.57
N TYR A 133 10.69 25.60 31.88
CA TYR A 133 10.63 24.40 31.04
C TYR A 133 9.19 23.92 30.84
N SER A 134 8.40 23.85 31.91
CA SER A 134 7.00 23.43 31.82
C SER A 134 6.17 24.43 31.01
N TRP A 135 6.40 25.74 31.17
CA TRP A 135 5.69 26.78 30.44
C TRP A 135 6.00 26.75 28.94
N THR A 136 7.28 26.79 28.56
CA THR A 136 7.72 26.73 27.15
C THR A 136 7.23 25.45 26.47
N LYS A 137 7.36 24.30 27.16
CA LYS A 137 6.84 23.03 26.67
C LYS A 137 5.33 23.03 26.54
N ARG A 138 4.57 23.49 27.55
CA ARG A 138 3.10 23.51 27.49
C ARG A 138 2.61 24.41 26.36
N ARG A 139 3.23 25.59 26.16
CA ARG A 139 2.87 26.54 25.10
C ARG A 139 3.17 25.98 23.71
N TYR A 140 4.35 25.40 23.51
CA TYR A 140 4.71 24.73 22.26
C TYR A 140 3.76 23.55 21.96
N LEU A 141 3.50 22.69 22.95
CA LEU A 141 2.58 21.56 22.80
C LEU A 141 1.12 22.00 22.60
N ALA A 142 0.69 23.11 23.19
CA ALA A 142 -0.63 23.67 22.94
C ALA A 142 -0.77 24.07 21.47
N ARG A 143 0.23 24.79 20.93
CA ARG A 143 0.26 25.17 19.51
C ARG A 143 0.30 23.95 18.58
N ALA A 144 1.08 22.93 18.91
CA ALA A 144 1.14 21.68 18.15
C ALA A 144 -0.17 20.87 18.18
N ARG A 145 -1.01 21.04 19.21
CA ARG A 145 -2.34 20.40 19.29
C ARG A 145 -3.43 21.20 18.60
N SER A 146 -3.42 22.52 18.74
CA SER A 146 -4.48 23.39 18.22
C SER A 146 -4.27 23.73 16.74
N CYS A 147 -3.02 23.85 16.29
CA CYS A 147 -2.68 24.26 14.92
C CYS A 147 -1.46 23.49 14.37
N PRO A 148 -1.51 22.14 14.24
CA PRO A 148 -0.39 21.34 13.74
C PRO A 148 0.06 21.76 12.32
N ARG A 149 -0.89 22.17 11.46
CA ARG A 149 -0.63 22.69 10.11
C ARG A 149 0.33 23.86 10.05
N ARG A 150 0.28 24.77 11.05
CA ARG A 150 1.15 25.95 11.06
C ARG A 150 2.59 25.62 11.45
N LEU A 151 2.84 24.45 12.04
CA LEU A 151 4.19 23.99 12.35
C LEU A 151 4.80 23.27 11.14
N VAL A 152 4.02 22.46 10.44
CA VAL A 152 4.43 21.75 9.22
C VAL A 152 4.30 22.69 8.01
N LEU A 153 5.36 23.41 7.66
CA LEU A 153 5.33 24.45 6.61
C LEU A 153 5.00 23.92 5.20
N THR A 154 5.20 22.62 4.96
CA THR A 154 4.84 21.94 3.72
C THR A 154 3.35 21.61 3.61
N ALA A 155 2.59 21.75 4.71
CA ALA A 155 1.17 21.48 4.72
C ALA A 155 0.43 22.59 3.98
N GLY A 156 -0.19 22.24 2.85
CA GLY A 156 -1.06 23.14 2.12
C GLY A 156 -2.24 23.65 2.98
N PRO A 157 -2.79 24.82 2.66
CA PRO A 157 -3.89 25.47 3.37
C PRO A 157 -5.17 24.62 3.49
N ASP A 158 -5.43 23.70 2.55
CA ASP A 158 -6.64 22.86 2.49
C ASP A 158 -6.58 21.57 3.34
N ILE A 159 -5.52 21.34 4.12
CA ILE A 159 -5.39 20.17 5.02
C ILE A 159 -6.11 20.42 6.36
N ASP A 160 -7.40 20.75 6.30
CA ASP A 160 -8.22 20.99 7.50
C ASP A 160 -8.64 19.71 8.23
N ARG A 161 -8.73 18.59 7.50
CA ARG A 161 -9.14 17.28 8.06
C ARG A 161 -8.35 16.15 7.44
N ILE A 162 -7.49 15.52 8.24
CA ILE A 162 -6.72 14.35 7.81
C ILE A 162 -7.56 13.10 8.07
N VAL A 163 -7.85 12.33 7.02
CA VAL A 163 -8.66 11.11 7.07
C VAL A 163 -7.77 9.91 6.70
N GLY A 164 -8.01 8.75 7.32
CA GLY A 164 -7.35 7.48 7.01
C GLY A 164 -5.85 7.37 7.26
N ARG A 165 -5.27 8.33 7.99
CA ARG A 165 -3.84 8.35 8.33
C ARG A 165 -3.57 8.21 9.84
N GLU A 166 -4.60 7.89 10.61
CA GLU A 166 -4.49 7.73 12.07
C GLU A 166 -3.66 6.51 12.44
N GLU A 167 -3.92 5.38 11.79
CA GLU A 167 -3.30 4.09 12.08
C GLU A 167 -1.80 4.15 11.80
N VAL A 168 -1.42 4.70 10.63
CA VAL A 168 -0.02 4.90 10.24
C VAL A 168 0.70 5.78 11.26
N ALA A 169 0.12 6.94 11.60
CA ALA A 169 0.72 7.87 12.56
C ALA A 169 0.80 7.27 13.98
N GLN A 170 -0.20 6.49 14.40
CA GLN A 170 -0.21 5.80 15.70
C GLN A 170 0.87 4.71 15.76
N VAL A 171 1.04 3.91 14.71
CA VAL A 171 2.09 2.89 14.62
C VAL A 171 3.46 3.55 14.71
N ILE A 172 3.72 4.60 13.93
CA ILE A 172 5.01 5.31 13.94
C ILE A 172 5.28 5.90 15.34
N ALA A 173 4.30 6.59 15.93
CA ALA A 173 4.45 7.18 17.27
C ALA A 173 4.76 6.15 18.37
N GLU A 174 4.06 5.01 18.37
CA GLU A 174 4.27 3.94 19.35
C GLU A 174 5.68 3.32 19.24
N ARG A 175 6.25 3.29 18.02
CA ARG A 175 7.56 2.71 17.73
C ARG A 175 8.71 3.63 18.10
N LEU A 176 8.60 4.92 17.77
CA LEU A 176 9.60 5.93 18.13
C LEU A 176 9.78 6.06 19.65
N ARG A 177 8.76 5.70 20.43
CA ARG A 177 8.78 5.76 21.90
C ARG A 177 9.83 4.85 22.55
N GLN A 178 10.23 3.75 21.91
CA GLN A 178 11.10 2.75 22.53
C GLN A 178 12.58 2.95 22.16
N ARG A 179 13.37 3.62 23.02
CA ARG A 179 14.78 3.97 22.75
C ARG A 179 15.70 2.79 22.40
N GLU A 180 15.46 1.59 22.90
CA GLU A 180 16.28 0.40 22.57
C GLU A 180 16.05 -0.09 21.14
N THR A 181 14.83 0.07 20.61
CA THR A 181 14.42 -0.47 19.30
C THR A 181 14.11 0.61 18.27
N ARG A 182 14.15 1.89 18.65
CA ARG A 182 13.80 3.01 17.77
C ARG A 182 14.82 3.16 16.65
N ARG A 183 14.31 3.59 15.50
CA ARG A 183 15.06 3.87 14.29
C ARG A 183 14.43 5.06 13.58
N PRO A 184 15.16 5.72 12.66
CA PRO A 184 14.54 6.63 11.71
C PRO A 184 13.46 5.90 10.90
N TYR A 185 12.31 6.53 10.71
CA TYR A 185 11.23 6.04 9.86
C TYR A 185 11.22 6.83 8.56
N LEU A 186 11.24 6.12 7.43
CA LEU A 186 11.09 6.72 6.11
C LEU A 186 9.67 6.44 5.60
N LEU A 187 8.89 7.49 5.46
CA LEU A 187 7.55 7.47 4.93
C LEU A 187 7.61 7.70 3.42
N VAL A 188 7.43 6.62 2.66
CA VAL A 188 7.54 6.63 1.19
C VAL A 188 6.14 6.63 0.59
N GLY A 189 5.87 7.61 -0.25
CA GLY A 189 4.63 7.68 -1.01
C GLY A 189 4.82 8.53 -2.25
N GLY A 190 4.14 8.18 -3.34
CA GLY A 190 4.13 8.97 -4.56
C GLY A 190 3.57 10.39 -4.32
N VAL A 191 3.76 11.26 -5.30
CA VAL A 191 3.20 12.63 -5.24
C VAL A 191 1.69 12.55 -5.01
N GLY A 192 1.23 13.31 -4.01
CA GLY A 192 -0.16 13.32 -3.62
C GLY A 192 -0.54 12.24 -2.60
N ALA A 193 0.22 11.15 -2.37
CA ALA A 193 -0.18 10.03 -1.50
C ALA A 193 -0.53 10.38 -0.03
N GLY A 194 -0.32 11.64 0.39
CA GLY A 194 -0.69 12.13 1.71
C GLY A 194 0.45 12.04 2.73
N ASN A 195 1.71 12.04 2.27
CA ASN A 195 2.89 12.01 3.13
C ASN A 195 2.84 13.13 4.17
N THR A 196 2.71 14.37 3.71
CA THR A 196 2.56 15.56 4.56
C THR A 196 1.33 15.49 5.46
N ALA A 197 0.22 14.90 4.99
CA ALA A 197 -0.97 14.70 5.82
C ALA A 197 -0.70 13.76 7.01
N VAL A 198 0.08 12.70 6.82
CA VAL A 198 0.55 11.84 7.93
C VAL A 198 1.44 12.64 8.89
N LEU A 199 2.34 13.48 8.38
CA LEU A 199 3.25 14.27 9.23
C LEU A 199 2.48 15.28 10.11
N VAL A 200 1.48 15.96 9.54
CA VAL A 200 0.59 16.86 10.30
C VAL A 200 -0.16 16.07 11.38
N ARG A 201 -0.69 14.89 11.03
CA ARG A 201 -1.42 14.06 12.00
C ARG A 201 -0.52 13.50 13.09
N LEU A 202 0.68 13.07 12.73
CA LEU A 202 1.71 12.60 13.64
C LEU A 202 2.13 13.70 14.62
N THR A 203 2.28 14.94 14.14
CA THR A 203 2.56 16.12 14.97
C THR A 203 1.48 16.27 16.05
N GLU A 204 0.21 16.21 15.66
CA GLU A 204 -0.91 16.30 16.60
C GLU A 204 -0.91 15.15 17.62
N LEU A 205 -0.71 13.91 17.16
CA LEU A 205 -0.71 12.71 18.01
C LEU A 205 0.46 12.69 19.00
N LEU A 206 1.66 13.03 18.56
CA LEU A 206 2.85 13.14 19.43
C LEU A 206 2.64 14.22 20.49
N ALA A 207 2.06 15.36 20.10
CA ALA A 207 1.75 16.43 21.04
C ALA A 207 0.71 16.00 22.08
N ARG A 208 -0.34 15.24 21.70
CA ARG A 208 -1.31 14.62 22.62
C ARG A 208 -0.62 13.62 23.57
N GLN A 209 0.36 12.87 23.09
CA GLN A 209 1.15 11.92 23.89
C GLN A 209 2.22 12.57 24.78
N ARG A 210 2.38 13.90 24.73
CA ARG A 210 3.41 14.70 25.44
C ARG A 210 4.85 14.47 24.95
N ALA A 211 5.02 14.12 23.68
CA ALA A 211 6.28 14.27 22.93
C ALA A 211 6.29 15.66 22.25
N VAL A 212 7.46 16.23 21.97
CA VAL A 212 7.65 17.53 21.32
C VAL A 212 8.00 17.29 19.85
N PRO A 213 7.02 17.32 18.94
CA PRO A 213 7.26 17.15 17.51
C PRO A 213 7.86 18.44 16.93
N VAL A 214 8.96 18.33 16.20
CA VAL A 214 9.63 19.47 15.56
C VAL A 214 9.69 19.20 14.06
N PRO A 215 8.73 19.74 13.28
CA PRO A 215 8.70 19.60 11.84
C PRO A 215 9.70 20.53 11.14
N VAL A 216 10.55 19.94 10.30
CA VAL A 216 11.65 20.56 9.56
C VAL A 216 11.39 20.37 8.06
N ARG A 217 11.55 21.44 7.28
CA ARG A 217 11.52 21.38 5.81
C ARG A 217 12.96 21.19 5.32
N LEU A 218 13.23 20.09 4.61
CA LEU A 218 14.60 19.76 4.20
C LEU A 218 15.13 20.59 3.03
N ARG A 219 14.24 21.25 2.28
CA ARG A 219 14.60 22.22 1.23
C ARG A 219 15.41 23.41 1.74
N ASP A 220 15.17 23.82 2.99
CA ASP A 220 15.79 25.00 3.58
C ASP A 220 17.17 24.69 4.20
N ALA A 221 17.67 23.46 4.05
CA ALA A 221 18.99 23.08 4.52
C ALA A 221 20.10 23.79 3.72
N ASP A 222 21.07 24.38 4.42
CA ASP A 222 22.17 25.15 3.83
C ASP A 222 22.93 24.34 2.77
N ARG A 223 23.07 24.94 1.57
CA ARG A 223 23.58 24.33 0.33
C ARG A 223 25.04 23.80 0.38
N GLY A 224 25.76 24.02 1.48
CA GLY A 224 27.18 23.64 1.63
C GLY A 224 27.55 22.86 2.90
N SER A 225 26.60 22.51 3.78
CA SER A 225 26.89 21.82 5.04
C SER A 225 26.30 20.40 5.08
N ALA A 226 26.96 19.49 5.80
CA ALA A 226 26.46 18.13 5.98
C ALA A 226 25.06 18.14 6.63
N LEU A 227 24.08 17.49 5.98
CA LEU A 227 22.68 17.45 6.44
C LEU A 227 22.59 16.88 7.88
N ASN A 228 22.23 17.73 8.85
CA ASN A 228 22.09 17.33 10.26
C ASN A 228 20.68 17.62 10.80
N PHE A 229 19.90 16.56 10.98
CA PHE A 229 18.51 16.63 11.43
C PHE A 229 18.33 17.23 12.83
N GLU A 230 19.27 16.99 13.76
CA GLU A 230 19.18 17.56 15.12
C GLU A 230 19.40 19.07 15.08
N LEU A 231 20.39 19.53 14.30
CA LEU A 231 20.71 20.95 14.17
C LEU A 231 19.56 21.72 13.51
N LEU A 232 19.00 21.19 12.43
CA LEU A 232 17.84 21.79 11.76
C LEU A 232 16.62 21.84 12.69
N ALA A 233 16.37 20.79 13.46
CA ALA A 233 15.28 20.78 14.44
C ALA A 233 15.50 21.80 15.56
N LYS A 234 16.75 21.96 16.03
CA LYS A 234 17.11 22.95 17.04
C LYS A 234 16.87 24.38 16.55
N GLN A 235 17.30 24.69 15.33
CA GLN A 235 17.06 25.99 14.68
C GLN A 235 15.55 26.27 14.59
N ARG A 236 14.79 25.29 14.09
CA ARG A 236 13.33 25.39 13.96
C ARG A 236 12.62 25.57 15.29
N PHE A 237 13.06 24.88 16.34
CA PHE A 237 12.52 25.06 17.69
C PHE A 237 12.78 26.47 18.21
N ALA A 238 13.96 27.04 17.95
CA ALA A 238 14.32 28.40 18.37
C ALA A 238 13.51 29.49 17.64
N GLU A 239 13.16 29.29 16.37
CA GLU A 239 12.32 30.21 15.58
C GLU A 239 10.88 30.33 16.11
N GLU A 240 10.33 29.19 16.56
CA GLU A 240 8.94 29.05 17.00
C GLU A 240 8.74 29.24 18.51
N ALA A 241 9.82 29.16 19.30
CA ALA A 241 9.81 29.43 20.73
C ALA A 241 9.59 30.93 21.03
N PRO A 242 9.14 31.30 22.25
CA PRO A 242 8.88 32.70 22.61
C PRO A 242 10.09 33.60 22.35
N ARG A 243 9.88 34.72 21.66
CA ARG A 243 10.93 35.68 21.27
C ARG A 243 11.14 36.73 22.36
N GLY A 244 12.39 36.95 22.76
CA GLY A 244 12.84 37.97 23.72
C GLY A 244 14.37 37.90 23.92
N ILE A 245 15.00 39.02 24.29
CA ILE A 245 16.48 39.13 24.41
C ILE A 245 17.05 38.13 25.43
N LEU A 246 16.35 37.92 26.56
CA LEU A 246 16.70 36.93 27.59
C LEU A 246 16.24 35.48 27.26
N ALA A 247 15.49 35.27 26.16
CA ALA A 247 14.92 33.98 25.82
C ALA A 247 15.87 33.10 24.99
N ARG A 248 16.80 33.68 24.21
CA ARG A 248 17.71 32.91 23.33
C ARG A 248 18.60 31.94 24.11
N THR A 249 19.30 32.39 25.15
CA THR A 249 20.16 31.55 26.01
C THR A 249 19.35 30.52 26.82
N LYS A 250 18.12 30.87 27.23
CA LYS A 250 17.23 29.96 27.95
C LYS A 250 16.64 28.86 27.06
N ASN A 251 16.37 29.14 25.79
CA ASN A 251 15.84 28.16 24.83
C ASN A 251 16.85 27.03 24.56
N GLU A 252 18.14 27.34 24.56
CA GLU A 252 19.21 26.32 24.47
C GLU A 252 19.12 25.33 25.63
N ARG A 253 19.04 25.82 26.87
CA ARG A 253 18.91 24.96 28.06
C ARG A 253 17.63 24.12 28.02
N VAL A 254 16.54 24.66 27.50
CA VAL A 254 15.27 23.92 27.32
C VAL A 254 15.44 22.80 26.29
N TRP A 255 16.12 23.07 25.17
CA TRP A 255 16.41 22.07 24.14
C TRP A 255 17.23 20.91 24.70
N GLN A 256 18.34 21.20 25.40
CA GLN A 256 19.18 20.19 26.06
C GLN A 256 18.37 19.34 27.05
N GLN A 257 17.49 19.97 27.84
CA GLN A 257 16.62 19.24 28.77
C GLN A 257 15.57 18.37 28.05
N LEU A 258 15.06 18.80 26.89
CA LEU A 258 14.12 18.01 26.08
C LEU A 258 14.79 16.77 25.45
N LEU A 259 16.05 16.89 25.02
CA LEU A 259 16.86 15.76 24.57
C LEU A 259 17.14 14.79 25.73
N ALA A 260 17.52 15.28 26.90
CA ALA A 260 17.75 14.47 28.09
C ALA A 260 16.49 13.70 28.55
N ASP A 261 15.32 14.32 28.47
CA ASP A 261 14.02 13.70 28.76
C ASP A 261 13.53 12.75 27.64
N ASP A 262 14.26 12.66 26.53
CA ASP A 262 13.93 11.86 25.35
C ASP A 262 12.55 12.22 24.76
N LYS A 263 12.32 13.53 24.62
CA LYS A 263 11.01 14.12 24.29
C LYS A 263 10.90 14.69 22.89
N VAL A 264 12.01 15.14 22.32
CA VAL A 264 12.05 15.70 20.96
C VAL A 264 11.74 14.58 19.97
N VAL A 265 10.95 14.85 18.94
CA VAL A 265 10.77 13.98 17.78
C VAL A 265 10.93 14.85 16.54
N VAL A 266 11.93 14.54 15.70
CA VAL A 266 12.20 15.30 14.48
C VAL A 266 11.32 14.76 13.35
N ILE A 267 10.62 15.64 12.66
CA ILE A 267 9.76 15.30 11.54
C ILE A 267 10.30 16.05 10.32
N ALA A 268 11.00 15.37 9.44
CA ALA A 268 11.57 15.95 8.24
C ALA A 268 10.66 15.72 7.03
N ASP A 269 10.34 16.77 6.27
CA ASP A 269 9.55 16.68 5.03
C ASP A 269 10.36 17.10 3.80
N GLY A 270 10.13 16.41 2.68
CA GLY A 270 10.72 16.69 1.37
C GLY A 270 12.19 16.27 1.23
N LEU A 271 12.53 15.01 1.52
CA LEU A 271 13.93 14.53 1.39
C LEU A 271 14.46 14.62 -0.04
N GLU A 272 13.62 14.41 -1.05
CA GLU A 272 13.97 14.54 -2.46
C GLU A 272 14.31 15.98 -2.87
N GLU A 273 13.86 16.96 -2.07
CA GLU A 273 14.11 18.38 -2.29
C GLU A 273 15.38 18.86 -1.59
N ALA A 274 16.03 17.99 -0.81
CA ALA A 274 17.33 18.28 -0.22
C ALA A 274 18.42 18.18 -1.30
N LEU A 275 19.29 19.18 -1.39
CA LEU A 275 20.52 19.17 -2.22
C LEU A 275 20.27 19.02 -3.74
N LEU A 276 19.47 19.92 -4.34
CA LEU A 276 19.02 19.93 -5.75
C LEU A 276 20.08 20.31 -6.82
N ASP A 277 21.37 19.99 -6.64
CA ASP A 277 22.38 20.23 -7.70
C ASP A 277 22.54 19.02 -8.64
N GLU A 278 22.26 19.22 -9.94
CA GLU A 278 22.28 18.18 -10.99
C GLU A 278 23.69 17.56 -11.22
N SER A 279 24.76 18.30 -10.90
CA SER A 279 26.15 17.81 -11.00
C SER A 279 26.56 16.88 -9.85
N ALA A 280 25.71 16.76 -8.82
CA ALA A 280 26.04 16.12 -7.54
C ALA A 280 25.07 15.00 -7.14
N GLN A 281 24.28 14.44 -8.06
CA GLN A 281 23.28 13.39 -7.76
C GLN A 281 23.89 12.21 -6.96
N GLN A 282 25.11 11.76 -7.32
CA GLN A 282 25.83 10.70 -6.60
C GLN A 282 26.29 11.16 -5.20
N SER A 283 26.73 12.41 -5.06
CA SER A 283 27.12 13.01 -3.78
C SER A 283 25.92 13.20 -2.85
N ARG A 284 24.75 13.58 -3.39
CA ARG A 284 23.50 13.75 -2.64
C ARG A 284 23.09 12.47 -1.94
N ASP A 285 23.04 11.37 -2.67
CA ASP A 285 22.56 10.09 -2.14
C ASP A 285 23.46 9.59 -1.01
N ASN A 286 24.78 9.82 -1.13
CA ASN A 286 25.73 9.51 -0.07
C ASN A 286 25.56 10.41 1.17
N ILE A 287 25.31 11.72 0.98
CA ILE A 287 25.05 12.67 2.09
C ILE A 287 23.77 12.30 2.83
N ILE A 288 22.69 11.97 2.10
CA ILE A 288 21.42 11.54 2.69
C ILE A 288 21.61 10.26 3.50
N ARG A 289 22.29 9.26 2.93
CA ARG A 289 22.58 8.00 3.62
C ARG A 289 23.37 8.25 4.91
N LEU A 290 24.44 9.03 4.85
CA LEU A 290 25.28 9.36 6.00
C LEU A 290 24.49 10.10 7.10
N ALA A 291 23.62 11.03 6.72
CA ALA A 291 22.76 11.76 7.65
C ALA A 291 21.81 10.83 8.40
N ILE A 292 21.24 9.83 7.72
CA ILE A 292 20.32 8.87 8.32
C ILE A 292 21.07 7.84 9.17
N GLU A 293 22.26 7.40 8.75
CA GLU A 293 23.16 6.56 9.54
C GLU A 293 23.54 7.23 10.86
N ARG A 294 23.90 8.51 10.81
CA ARG A 294 24.18 9.32 12.00
C ARG A 294 22.96 9.39 12.92
N ALA A 295 21.78 9.73 12.39
CA ALA A 295 20.55 9.75 13.17
C ALA A 295 20.21 8.38 13.79
N HIS A 296 20.55 7.28 13.11
CA HIS A 296 20.41 5.94 13.66
C HIS A 296 21.39 5.67 14.81
N ALA A 297 22.67 6.03 14.65
CA ALA A 297 23.71 5.84 15.65
C ALA A 297 23.42 6.64 16.94
N GLU A 298 22.99 7.89 16.80
CA GLU A 298 22.57 8.77 17.90
C GLU A 298 21.22 8.32 18.51
N ARG A 299 20.54 7.37 17.86
CA ARG A 299 19.17 6.95 18.15
C ARG A 299 18.25 8.17 18.20
N LEU A 300 18.29 9.07 17.22
CA LEU A 300 17.35 10.19 17.15
C LEU A 300 15.94 9.67 16.76
N PRO A 301 14.86 10.04 17.47
CA PRO A 301 13.50 9.75 17.02
C PRO A 301 13.16 10.64 15.82
N LEU A 302 13.35 10.08 14.62
CA LEU A 302 13.27 10.79 13.34
C LEU A 302 12.22 10.14 12.44
N VAL A 303 11.39 10.96 11.81
CA VAL A 303 10.50 10.56 10.70
C VAL A 303 10.83 11.44 9.51
N ILE A 304 11.04 10.82 8.35
CA ILE A 304 11.37 11.50 7.10
C ILE A 304 10.31 11.15 6.08
N ALA A 305 9.66 12.14 5.46
CA ALA A 305 8.83 11.92 4.29
C ALA A 305 9.66 12.07 3.01
N SER A 306 9.49 11.13 2.09
CA SER A 306 10.19 11.13 0.81
C SER A 306 9.36 10.49 -0.29
N ARG A 307 9.66 10.85 -1.54
CA ARG A 307 9.23 10.08 -2.72
C ARG A 307 10.00 8.75 -2.82
N PRO A 308 9.50 7.76 -3.58
CA PRO A 308 10.24 6.52 -3.83
C PRO A 308 11.60 6.84 -4.46
N HIS A 309 12.69 6.49 -3.78
CA HIS A 309 14.06 6.72 -4.23
C HIS A 309 14.92 5.49 -3.91
N SER A 310 15.56 4.91 -4.94
CA SER A 310 16.26 3.62 -4.88
C SER A 310 17.40 3.55 -3.83
N PRO A 311 18.25 4.59 -3.64
CA PRO A 311 19.32 4.58 -2.64
C PRO A 311 18.86 4.43 -1.18
N LEU A 312 17.59 4.72 -0.90
CA LEU A 312 17.03 4.68 0.46
C LEU A 312 16.81 3.25 0.98
N GLU A 313 16.94 2.23 0.13
CA GLU A 313 16.82 0.82 0.54
C GLU A 313 17.99 0.35 1.41
N SER A 314 19.21 0.82 1.09
CA SER A 314 20.44 0.50 1.82
C SER A 314 20.58 1.25 3.16
N THR A 315 19.61 2.10 3.49
CA THR A 315 19.68 3.00 4.64
C THR A 315 19.17 2.29 5.90
N PRO A 316 19.71 2.55 7.12
CA PRO A 316 19.25 1.90 8.36
C PRO A 316 17.85 2.33 8.87
N ALA A 317 17.03 2.93 8.02
CA ALA A 317 15.69 3.42 8.33
C ALA A 317 14.59 2.37 8.08
N ALA A 318 13.53 2.41 8.89
CA ALA A 318 12.34 1.58 8.67
C ALA A 318 11.46 2.24 7.61
N ILE A 319 11.30 1.59 6.45
CA ILE A 319 10.48 2.09 5.34
C ILE A 319 9.01 1.73 5.56
N VAL A 320 8.14 2.74 5.48
CA VAL A 320 6.68 2.62 5.54
C VAL A 320 6.12 3.18 4.25
N GLU A 321 5.49 2.32 3.45
CA GLU A 321 4.80 2.73 2.23
C GLU A 321 3.39 3.21 2.54
N LEU A 322 3.04 4.36 1.97
CA LEU A 322 1.70 4.89 2.02
C LEU A 322 0.90 4.40 0.83
N GLU A 323 -0.08 3.54 1.12
CA GLU A 323 -1.12 3.20 0.16
C GLU A 323 -2.14 4.33 0.01
N PRO A 324 -2.84 4.40 -1.13
CA PRO A 324 -3.96 5.31 -1.31
C PRO A 324 -5.04 5.14 -0.23
N LEU A 325 -5.85 6.17 -0.02
CA LEU A 325 -6.93 6.13 0.97
C LEU A 325 -7.98 5.08 0.56
N SER A 326 -8.66 4.50 1.55
CA SER A 326 -9.81 3.63 1.25
C SER A 326 -10.99 4.46 0.70
N GLU A 327 -11.86 3.85 -0.12
CA GLU A 327 -13.00 4.56 -0.74
C GLU A 327 -13.96 5.13 0.31
N GLU A 328 -14.27 4.40 1.38
CA GLU A 328 -15.08 4.88 2.50
C GLU A 328 -14.47 6.10 3.22
N GLU A 329 -13.15 6.14 3.39
CA GLU A 329 -12.47 7.28 3.99
C GLU A 329 -12.47 8.50 3.08
N ALA A 330 -12.27 8.27 1.78
CA ALA A 330 -12.43 9.27 0.74
C ALA A 330 -13.86 9.84 0.72
N LEU A 331 -14.87 8.97 0.76
CA LEU A 331 -16.28 9.36 0.77
C LEU A 331 -16.65 10.15 2.02
N HIS A 332 -16.23 9.67 3.18
CA HIS A 332 -16.45 10.38 4.43
C HIS A 332 -15.70 11.73 4.45
N PHE A 333 -14.53 11.83 3.83
CA PHE A 333 -13.84 13.11 3.67
C PHE A 333 -14.68 14.10 2.84
N VAL A 334 -15.24 13.64 1.71
CA VAL A 334 -16.06 14.47 0.82
C VAL A 334 -17.40 14.85 1.46
N ALA A 335 -18.14 13.89 2.05
CA ALA A 335 -19.51 14.07 2.53
C ALA A 335 -19.66 14.88 3.84
N SER A 336 -18.58 15.17 4.56
CA SER A 336 -18.65 15.53 5.98
C SER A 336 -19.27 16.89 6.38
N ARG A 337 -19.86 17.66 5.44
CA ARG A 337 -20.46 18.98 5.72
C ARG A 337 -21.89 19.18 5.22
N VAL A 338 -22.42 18.33 4.34
CA VAL A 338 -23.74 18.56 3.71
C VAL A 338 -24.67 17.36 3.99
N PRO A 339 -25.62 17.48 4.95
CA PRO A 339 -26.41 16.34 5.43
C PRO A 339 -27.51 15.82 4.49
N ASP A 340 -27.95 16.57 3.48
CA ASP A 340 -29.11 16.24 2.62
C ASP A 340 -28.74 15.83 1.17
N THR A 341 -27.57 15.21 0.96
CA THR A 341 -27.02 15.00 -0.38
C THR A 341 -27.35 13.64 -1.00
N ASP A 342 -27.34 13.58 -2.35
CA ASP A 342 -27.38 12.34 -3.13
C ASP A 342 -26.08 11.54 -2.91
N GLU A 343 -25.98 10.87 -1.76
CA GLU A 343 -24.81 10.10 -1.35
C GLU A 343 -24.36 9.10 -2.41
N ARG A 344 -25.29 8.59 -3.24
CA ARG A 344 -25.02 7.61 -4.30
C ARG A 344 -24.25 8.22 -5.46
N ARG A 345 -24.46 9.51 -5.75
CA ARG A 345 -23.73 10.21 -6.83
C ARG A 345 -22.30 10.49 -6.41
N VAL A 346 -22.07 10.91 -5.17
CA VAL A 346 -20.72 11.11 -4.63
C VAL A 346 -19.97 9.78 -4.54
N ASP A 347 -20.65 8.71 -4.12
CA ASP A 347 -20.15 7.32 -4.14
C ASP A 347 -19.63 6.94 -5.53
N TRP A 348 -20.48 7.09 -6.54
CA TRP A 348 -20.13 6.80 -7.93
C TRP A 348 -18.97 7.63 -8.46
N ILE A 349 -18.86 8.92 -8.08
CA ILE A 349 -17.75 9.79 -8.49
C ILE A 349 -16.43 9.34 -7.85
N VAL A 350 -16.43 9.09 -6.54
CA VAL A 350 -15.21 8.64 -5.82
C VAL A 350 -14.70 7.32 -6.38
N GLU A 351 -15.63 6.41 -6.69
CA GLU A 351 -15.36 5.10 -7.29
C GLU A 351 -14.84 5.23 -8.73
N THR A 352 -15.65 5.81 -9.64
CA THR A 352 -15.36 5.82 -11.08
C THR A 352 -14.12 6.66 -11.43
N ALA A 353 -13.91 7.79 -10.75
CA ALA A 353 -12.70 8.59 -10.96
C ALA A 353 -11.50 8.06 -10.17
N GLU A 354 -11.64 6.94 -9.42
CA GLU A 354 -10.63 6.40 -8.51
C GLU A 354 -9.93 7.53 -7.74
N VAL A 355 -10.75 8.38 -7.12
CA VAL A 355 -10.32 9.64 -6.50
C VAL A 355 -9.39 9.34 -5.32
N THR A 356 -9.54 8.15 -4.73
CA THR A 356 -8.67 7.55 -3.70
C THR A 356 -7.19 7.47 -4.08
N GLU A 357 -6.86 7.29 -5.36
CA GLU A 357 -5.47 7.19 -5.81
C GLU A 357 -4.72 8.53 -5.73
N SER A 358 -5.44 9.66 -5.74
CA SER A 358 -4.82 10.97 -5.66
C SER A 358 -5.63 11.97 -4.82
N PRO A 359 -5.15 12.32 -3.63
CA PRO A 359 -5.76 13.26 -2.70
C PRO A 359 -6.14 14.64 -3.25
N ILE A 360 -5.49 15.14 -4.32
CA ILE A 360 -5.93 16.40 -4.94
C ILE A 360 -7.30 16.28 -5.59
N TYR A 361 -7.63 15.14 -6.22
CA TYR A 361 -8.98 14.93 -6.74
C TYR A 361 -9.99 14.79 -5.58
N LEU A 362 -9.58 14.26 -4.42
CA LEU A 362 -10.44 14.20 -3.23
C LEU A 362 -10.74 15.61 -2.69
N GLN A 363 -9.72 16.48 -2.67
CA GLN A 363 -9.89 17.88 -2.29
C GLN A 363 -10.81 18.61 -3.27
N ILE A 364 -10.55 18.49 -4.57
CA ILE A 364 -11.42 19.07 -5.61
C ILE A 364 -12.86 18.59 -5.48
N ALA A 365 -13.08 17.27 -5.37
CA ALA A 365 -14.43 16.71 -5.21
C ALA A 365 -15.11 17.24 -3.95
N ARG A 366 -14.38 17.39 -2.86
CA ARG A 366 -14.89 17.97 -1.61
C ARG A 366 -15.23 19.45 -1.75
N ASP A 367 -14.41 20.24 -2.43
CA ASP A 367 -14.65 21.67 -2.64
C ASP A 367 -15.89 21.89 -3.53
N LEU A 368 -15.99 21.11 -4.61
CA LEU A 368 -17.17 21.10 -5.47
C LEU A 368 -18.43 20.66 -4.72
N HIS A 369 -18.33 19.65 -3.86
CA HIS A 369 -19.46 19.16 -3.06
C HIS A 369 -19.94 20.20 -2.04
N GLN A 370 -19.02 20.90 -1.37
CA GLN A 370 -19.37 21.94 -0.39
C GLN A 370 -20.19 23.10 -0.99
N HIS A 371 -20.09 23.32 -2.30
CA HIS A 371 -20.85 24.35 -3.02
C HIS A 371 -21.98 23.76 -3.90
N GLY A 372 -22.38 22.50 -3.67
CA GLY A 372 -23.50 21.87 -4.39
C GLY A 372 -23.24 21.67 -5.89
N LEU A 373 -21.98 21.69 -6.34
CA LEU A 373 -21.62 21.53 -7.77
C LEU A 373 -21.63 20.06 -8.21
N LEU A 374 -21.70 19.12 -7.27
CA LEU A 374 -21.80 17.68 -7.54
C LEU A 374 -23.23 17.12 -7.50
N GLU A 375 -24.25 17.93 -7.21
CA GLU A 375 -25.63 17.48 -7.03
C GLU A 375 -26.35 17.15 -8.35
N ARG A 376 -27.32 16.24 -8.30
CA ARG A 376 -28.01 15.69 -9.47
C ARG A 376 -29.04 16.65 -10.08
N ASP A 377 -29.62 17.53 -9.26
CA ASP A 377 -30.81 18.33 -9.60
C ASP A 377 -30.50 19.60 -10.40
N ARG A 378 -29.25 19.75 -10.88
CA ARG A 378 -28.87 20.88 -11.73
C ARG A 378 -29.54 20.82 -13.11
N PRO A 379 -30.08 21.95 -13.60
CA PRO A 379 -30.65 22.05 -14.95
C PRO A 379 -29.71 21.50 -16.02
N ARG A 380 -30.26 20.98 -17.13
CA ARG A 380 -29.44 20.44 -18.23
C ARG A 380 -28.57 21.48 -18.92
N ASP A 381 -28.98 22.75 -18.82
CA ASP A 381 -28.27 23.90 -19.38
C ASP A 381 -27.37 24.61 -18.34
N ASP A 382 -27.21 24.04 -17.13
CA ASP A 382 -26.29 24.59 -16.12
C ASP A 382 -24.83 24.40 -16.58
N PRO A 383 -24.04 25.48 -16.73
CA PRO A 383 -22.64 25.41 -17.17
C PRO A 383 -21.73 24.61 -16.22
N TYR A 384 -22.14 24.37 -14.97
CA TYR A 384 -21.39 23.59 -13.97
C TYR A 384 -21.91 22.16 -13.81
N ARG A 385 -22.85 21.71 -14.65
CA ARG A 385 -23.37 20.33 -14.56
C ARG A 385 -22.29 19.32 -14.95
N LEU A 386 -21.81 18.56 -13.97
CA LEU A 386 -20.91 17.43 -14.21
C LEU A 386 -21.65 16.32 -14.98
N ASP A 387 -21.25 16.05 -16.23
CA ASP A 387 -21.68 14.83 -16.90
C ASP A 387 -21.10 13.63 -16.15
N THR A 388 -21.93 12.62 -15.94
CA THR A 388 -21.61 11.40 -15.17
C THR A 388 -22.03 10.17 -15.96
N ARG A 389 -22.40 10.34 -17.24
CA ARG A 389 -22.82 9.25 -18.11
C ARG A 389 -21.63 8.47 -18.68
N SER A 390 -20.43 9.04 -18.66
CA SER A 390 -19.23 8.34 -19.11
C SER A 390 -18.75 7.34 -18.05
N ARG A 391 -18.45 6.11 -18.48
CA ARG A 391 -17.83 5.06 -17.64
C ARG A 391 -16.30 5.21 -17.55
N ASP A 392 -15.74 6.25 -18.13
CA ASP A 392 -14.28 6.43 -18.25
C ASP A 392 -13.72 7.28 -17.11
N ARG A 393 -12.85 6.65 -16.32
CA ARG A 393 -12.08 7.27 -15.23
C ARG A 393 -11.37 8.55 -15.65
N GLY A 394 -10.72 8.56 -16.81
CA GLY A 394 -9.93 9.71 -17.28
C GLY A 394 -10.81 10.92 -17.61
N THR A 395 -11.96 10.66 -18.22
CA THR A 395 -12.94 11.70 -18.58
C THR A 395 -13.57 12.32 -17.34
N LEU A 396 -13.96 11.52 -16.35
CA LEU A 396 -14.54 12.04 -15.11
C LEU A 396 -13.53 12.89 -14.31
N ARG A 397 -12.25 12.50 -14.30
CA ARG A 397 -11.17 13.30 -13.71
C ARG A 397 -10.96 14.64 -14.41
N LEU A 398 -11.05 14.67 -15.74
CA LEU A 398 -10.98 15.90 -16.50
C LEU A 398 -12.15 16.83 -16.14
N TRP A 399 -13.38 16.31 -16.13
CA TRP A 399 -14.56 17.10 -15.79
C TRP A 399 -14.51 17.67 -14.37
N LEU A 400 -14.01 16.90 -13.38
CA LEU A 400 -13.79 17.43 -12.02
C LEU A 400 -12.85 18.64 -12.02
N LEU A 401 -11.77 18.61 -12.82
CA LEU A 401 -10.82 19.73 -12.93
C LEU A 401 -11.44 20.93 -13.65
N GLU A 402 -12.19 20.71 -14.72
CA GLU A 402 -12.86 21.77 -15.47
C GLU A 402 -13.95 22.45 -14.64
N THR A 403 -14.77 21.69 -13.91
CA THR A 403 -15.79 22.27 -13.03
C THR A 403 -15.14 23.06 -11.88
N TRP A 404 -14.04 22.56 -11.32
CA TRP A 404 -13.28 23.23 -10.26
C TRP A 404 -12.64 24.54 -10.73
N GLU A 405 -12.02 24.53 -11.91
CA GLU A 405 -11.50 25.74 -12.54
C GLU A 405 -12.61 26.78 -12.74
N THR A 406 -13.73 26.36 -13.32
CA THR A 406 -14.83 27.28 -13.62
C THR A 406 -15.34 27.93 -12.33
N ALA A 407 -15.56 27.13 -11.28
CA ALA A 407 -15.96 27.63 -9.96
C ALA A 407 -14.92 28.56 -9.30
N LEU A 408 -13.63 28.32 -9.54
CA LEU A 408 -12.54 29.19 -9.06
C LEU A 408 -12.55 30.54 -9.77
N CYS A 409 -12.65 30.53 -11.10
CA CYS A 409 -12.68 31.73 -11.93
C CYS A 409 -13.90 32.60 -11.63
N ASP A 410 -15.05 31.99 -11.36
CA ASP A 410 -16.29 32.73 -11.09
C ASP A 410 -16.42 33.21 -9.63
N GLY A 411 -15.44 32.92 -8.78
CA GLY A 411 -15.40 33.43 -7.41
C GLY A 411 -16.16 32.59 -6.38
N LEU A 412 -16.76 31.45 -6.79
CA LEU A 412 -17.44 30.53 -5.89
C LEU A 412 -16.48 29.87 -4.90
N LEU A 413 -15.28 29.53 -5.39
CA LEU A 413 -14.18 29.06 -4.55
C LEU A 413 -13.30 30.23 -4.13
N ARG A 414 -12.84 30.22 -2.87
CA ARG A 414 -11.94 31.24 -2.31
C ARG A 414 -12.52 32.66 -2.41
N ASP A 415 -13.76 32.81 -2.01
CA ASP A 415 -14.50 34.07 -1.92
C ASP A 415 -13.79 35.15 -1.08
N THR A 416 -13.02 34.73 -0.06
CA THR A 416 -12.21 35.62 0.79
C THR A 416 -11.10 36.39 0.06
N VAL A 417 -10.74 36.01 -1.17
CA VAL A 417 -9.69 36.67 -1.95
C VAL A 417 -10.32 37.76 -2.84
N ALA A 418 -9.98 39.02 -2.57
CA ALA A 418 -10.45 40.21 -3.29
C ALA A 418 -9.80 40.36 -4.69
N VAL A 419 -10.09 39.41 -5.59
CA VAL A 419 -9.69 39.43 -7.01
C VAL A 419 -10.94 39.13 -7.84
N GLY A 420 -11.27 40.00 -8.79
CA GLY A 420 -12.49 39.88 -9.59
C GLY A 420 -12.46 38.71 -10.60
N PRO A 421 -13.62 38.22 -11.08
CA PRO A 421 -13.67 37.03 -11.95
C PRO A 421 -12.84 37.13 -13.23
N ARG A 422 -12.81 38.30 -13.88
CA ARG A 422 -11.99 38.54 -15.07
C ARG A 422 -10.50 38.45 -14.77
N GLU A 423 -10.06 39.06 -13.68
CA GLU A 423 -8.66 39.04 -13.25
C GLU A 423 -8.23 37.64 -12.80
N ARG A 424 -9.13 36.85 -12.19
CA ARG A 424 -8.88 35.43 -11.88
C ARG A 424 -8.63 34.62 -13.14
N ARG A 425 -9.44 34.82 -14.20
CA ARG A 425 -9.25 34.15 -15.51
C ARG A 425 -7.91 34.53 -16.13
N GLU A 426 -7.59 35.81 -16.21
CA GLU A 426 -6.31 36.29 -16.77
C GLU A 426 -5.10 35.77 -15.97
N THR A 427 -5.21 35.75 -14.63
CA THR A 427 -4.21 35.13 -13.73
C THR A 427 -3.98 33.66 -14.08
N LEU A 428 -5.06 32.91 -14.29
CA LEU A 428 -5.01 31.49 -14.61
C LEU A 428 -4.34 31.24 -15.96
N GLU A 429 -4.58 32.09 -16.95
CA GLU A 429 -3.96 31.97 -18.27
C GLU A 429 -2.43 32.11 -18.19
N VAL A 430 -1.93 33.06 -17.40
CA VAL A 430 -0.49 33.21 -17.13
C VAL A 430 0.08 31.96 -16.46
N VAL A 431 -0.62 31.43 -15.45
CA VAL A 431 -0.20 30.20 -14.76
C VAL A 431 -0.17 29.00 -15.71
N CYS A 432 -1.13 28.91 -16.65
CA CYS A 432 -1.17 27.85 -17.65
C CYS A 432 0.03 27.88 -18.60
N ALA A 433 0.45 29.07 -19.04
CA ALA A 433 1.63 29.23 -19.86
C ALA A 433 2.91 28.76 -19.13
N LEU A 434 3.11 29.18 -17.88
CA LEU A 434 4.25 28.77 -17.07
C LEU A 434 4.22 27.27 -16.75
N ALA A 435 3.03 26.71 -16.50
CA ALA A 435 2.86 25.26 -16.31
C ALA A 435 3.34 24.49 -17.54
N CYS A 436 2.92 24.92 -18.74
CA CYS A 436 3.33 24.31 -20.01
C CYS A 436 4.85 24.33 -20.22
N VAL A 437 5.53 25.44 -19.86
CA VAL A 437 7.00 25.52 -19.86
C VAL A 437 7.62 24.48 -18.91
N GLY A 438 7.13 24.42 -17.66
CA GLY A 438 7.61 23.45 -16.68
C GLY A 438 7.41 22.00 -17.11
N LEU A 439 6.28 21.67 -17.77
CA LEU A 439 6.02 20.33 -18.29
C LEU A 439 7.04 19.89 -19.33
N LEU A 440 7.40 20.80 -20.26
CA LEU A 440 8.33 20.51 -21.35
C LEU A 440 9.79 20.44 -20.88
N GLN A 441 10.11 21.07 -19.76
CA GLN A 441 11.45 21.07 -19.17
C GLN A 441 11.63 20.07 -18.01
N ASP A 442 10.59 19.32 -17.62
CA ASP A 442 10.58 18.43 -16.43
C ASP A 442 10.92 19.18 -15.12
N LYS A 443 10.31 20.35 -14.93
CA LYS A 443 10.54 21.22 -13.75
C LYS A 443 9.24 21.59 -13.05
N LEU A 444 9.28 21.55 -11.71
CA LEU A 444 8.23 22.10 -10.84
C LEU A 444 8.42 23.60 -10.55
N GLU A 445 9.65 24.11 -10.67
CA GLU A 445 9.99 25.52 -10.51
C GLU A 445 10.33 26.12 -11.88
N VAL A 446 9.60 27.17 -12.27
CA VAL A 446 9.73 27.83 -13.57
C VAL A 446 10.04 29.30 -13.34
N GLY A 447 11.15 29.78 -13.90
CA GLY A 447 11.53 31.18 -13.86
C GLY A 447 10.80 32.01 -14.93
N PHE A 448 10.54 33.29 -14.66
CA PHE A 448 9.94 34.18 -15.67
C PHE A 448 10.82 34.34 -16.92
N ALA A 449 12.14 34.25 -16.75
CA ALA A 449 13.11 34.27 -17.84
C ALA A 449 13.04 33.04 -18.76
N GLU A 450 12.40 31.94 -18.32
CA GLU A 450 12.19 30.78 -19.19
C GLU A 450 11.02 31.02 -20.17
N LEU A 451 10.10 31.94 -19.85
CA LEU A 451 9.03 32.38 -20.74
C LEU A 451 9.43 33.64 -21.55
N LEU A 452 10.12 34.60 -20.91
CA LEU A 452 10.57 35.87 -21.51
C LEU A 452 11.92 35.70 -22.23
N ASP A 453 11.95 35.89 -23.56
CA ASP A 453 13.22 35.90 -24.32
C ASP A 453 14.01 37.22 -24.11
N GLN A 454 15.28 37.26 -24.53
CA GLN A 454 16.07 38.51 -24.58
C GLN A 454 15.42 39.56 -25.49
N ASP A 455 14.72 39.11 -26.54
CA ASP A 455 13.94 39.94 -27.46
C ASP A 455 12.48 39.45 -27.50
N ILE A 456 11.63 40.06 -26.68
CA ILE A 456 10.21 39.68 -26.50
C ILE A 456 9.42 39.83 -27.82
N HIS A 457 9.82 40.80 -28.66
CA HIS A 457 9.14 41.17 -29.91
C HIS A 457 9.96 40.79 -31.15
N ALA A 458 10.18 39.49 -31.35
CA ALA A 458 10.89 39.01 -32.54
C ALA A 458 10.07 39.30 -33.83
N GLY A 459 10.62 40.11 -34.75
CA GLY A 459 10.01 40.42 -36.04
C GLY A 459 9.75 39.19 -36.94
N PRO A 460 8.92 39.30 -37.99
CA PRO A 460 8.49 38.18 -38.84
C PRO A 460 9.65 37.34 -39.41
N ALA A 461 10.73 38.00 -39.82
CA ALA A 461 11.93 37.36 -40.36
C ALA A 461 12.66 36.47 -39.33
N ARG A 462 12.75 36.90 -38.06
CA ARG A 462 13.37 36.11 -36.99
C ARG A 462 12.48 34.95 -36.56
N ARG A 463 11.14 35.10 -36.60
CA ARG A 463 10.21 33.99 -36.39
C ARG A 463 10.35 32.92 -37.48
N ALA A 464 10.50 33.33 -38.73
CA ALA A 464 10.78 32.43 -39.85
C ALA A 464 12.13 31.69 -39.68
N ARG A 465 13.20 32.39 -39.28
CA ARG A 465 14.51 31.78 -38.97
C ARG A 465 14.42 30.80 -37.80
N THR A 466 13.82 31.20 -36.68
CA THR A 466 13.65 30.32 -35.50
C THR A 466 12.88 29.03 -35.85
N ARG A 467 11.86 29.15 -36.71
CA ARG A 467 11.10 28.00 -37.22
C ARG A 467 11.94 27.12 -38.15
N ALA A 468 12.73 27.73 -39.04
CA ALA A 468 13.67 27.01 -39.89
C ALA A 468 14.70 26.26 -39.04
N ASP A 469 15.37 26.95 -38.11
CA ASP A 469 16.39 26.38 -37.21
C ASP A 469 15.86 25.21 -36.38
N HIS A 470 14.60 25.29 -35.93
CA HIS A 470 13.92 24.18 -35.26
C HIS A 470 13.72 22.97 -36.20
N LEU A 471 13.30 23.19 -37.45
CA LEU A 471 13.12 22.12 -38.43
C LEU A 471 14.47 21.50 -38.86
N TRP A 472 15.53 22.30 -38.93
CA TRP A 472 16.89 21.85 -39.22
C TRP A 472 17.52 21.07 -38.06
N SER A 473 17.35 21.53 -36.82
CA SER A 473 17.81 20.81 -35.61
C SER A 473 17.04 19.51 -35.37
N ALA A 474 15.75 19.47 -35.67
CA ALA A 474 14.95 18.24 -35.61
C ALA A 474 15.36 17.17 -36.65
N ARG A 475 16.06 17.56 -37.73
CA ARG A 475 16.53 16.64 -38.79
C ARG A 475 17.93 16.06 -38.55
N ARG A 476 18.79 16.68 -37.73
CA ARG A 476 20.06 16.04 -37.33
C ARG A 476 19.76 14.98 -36.27
N GLY A 477 19.97 13.71 -36.62
CA GLY A 477 20.06 12.64 -35.64
C GLY A 477 21.14 12.96 -34.61
N PHE A 478 20.83 12.74 -33.33
CA PHE A 478 21.73 13.07 -32.23
C PHE A 478 22.88 12.07 -32.10
N ASP A 479 24.03 12.60 -31.70
CA ASP A 479 25.23 11.84 -31.36
C ASP A 479 24.97 10.79 -30.28
N ARG A 480 25.67 9.66 -30.42
CA ARG A 480 25.60 8.47 -29.55
C ARG A 480 26.02 8.74 -28.09
N TYR A 481 26.39 9.98 -27.74
CA TYR A 481 27.06 10.38 -26.50
C TYR A 481 26.39 11.55 -25.74
N GLY A 482 25.08 11.77 -25.86
CA GLY A 482 24.30 12.46 -24.81
C GLY A 482 24.68 13.91 -24.44
N GLY A 483 25.41 14.63 -25.29
CA GLY A 483 25.78 16.04 -25.07
C GLY A 483 24.54 16.95 -25.08
N HIS A 484 24.35 17.70 -23.99
CA HIS A 484 23.18 18.54 -23.70
C HIS A 484 23.04 19.72 -24.67
N GLY A 485 22.14 19.60 -25.65
CA GLY A 485 21.47 20.73 -26.27
C GLY A 485 20.19 21.04 -25.50
N THR A 486 19.93 22.31 -25.20
CA THR A 486 18.72 22.74 -24.46
C THR A 486 17.45 22.16 -25.10
N VAL A 487 16.75 21.28 -24.36
CA VAL A 487 15.49 20.62 -24.77
C VAL A 487 14.39 21.65 -25.09
N PHE A 488 14.56 22.89 -24.60
CA PHE A 488 13.62 23.97 -24.75
C PHE A 488 14.19 25.08 -25.64
N SER A 489 13.68 25.16 -26.88
CA SER A 489 14.14 26.13 -27.89
C SER A 489 13.28 27.41 -27.92
N ALA A 490 13.82 28.47 -28.54
CA ALA A 490 13.09 29.73 -28.74
C ALA A 490 11.75 29.55 -29.49
N TRP A 491 11.64 28.51 -30.32
CA TRP A 491 10.39 28.16 -30.99
C TRP A 491 9.29 27.73 -29.98
N HIS A 492 9.64 26.95 -28.95
CA HIS A 492 8.69 26.54 -27.90
C HIS A 492 8.19 27.76 -27.13
N ARG A 493 9.10 28.66 -26.75
CA ARG A 493 8.76 29.94 -26.09
C ARG A 493 7.78 30.75 -26.90
N GLN A 494 8.08 30.98 -28.19
CA GLN A 494 7.22 31.78 -29.08
C GLN A 494 5.82 31.19 -29.22
N ARG A 495 5.68 29.86 -29.27
CA ARG A 495 4.37 29.20 -29.38
C ARG A 495 3.56 29.32 -28.09
N ILE A 496 4.18 29.11 -26.94
CA ILE A 496 3.52 29.23 -25.64
C ILE A 496 3.15 30.70 -25.37
N TRP A 497 4.03 31.64 -25.70
CA TRP A 497 3.78 33.08 -25.59
C TRP A 497 2.62 33.53 -26.49
N GLY A 498 2.59 33.08 -27.75
CA GLY A 498 1.48 33.35 -28.67
C GLY A 498 0.15 32.86 -28.10
N ALA A 499 0.11 31.59 -27.66
CA ALA A 499 -1.08 31.01 -27.04
C ALA A 499 -1.53 31.73 -25.76
N LEU A 500 -0.60 32.27 -24.97
CA LEU A 500 -0.92 33.11 -23.81
C LEU A 500 -1.58 34.41 -24.26
N CYS A 501 -0.95 35.14 -25.16
CA CYS A 501 -1.45 36.44 -25.60
C CYS A 501 -2.78 36.34 -26.35
N ASP A 502 -3.08 35.22 -27.02
CA ASP A 502 -4.35 34.99 -27.71
C ASP A 502 -5.51 34.69 -26.73
N ARG A 503 -5.21 34.33 -25.47
CA ARG A 503 -6.21 33.95 -24.45
C ARG A 503 -6.42 35.01 -23.37
N LEU A 504 -5.56 36.02 -23.32
CA LEU A 504 -5.71 37.18 -22.43
C LEU A 504 -6.68 38.21 -23.02
N GLY A 505 -7.29 39.03 -22.17
CA GLY A 505 -8.11 40.16 -22.64
C GLY A 505 -7.29 41.17 -23.46
N ASP A 506 -7.94 41.87 -24.37
CA ASP A 506 -7.28 42.74 -25.37
C ASP A 506 -6.29 43.75 -24.77
N GLU A 507 -6.64 44.35 -23.64
CA GLU A 507 -5.80 45.33 -22.93
C GLU A 507 -4.53 44.69 -22.35
N THR A 508 -4.67 43.59 -21.61
CA THR A 508 -3.55 42.85 -21.01
C THR A 508 -2.66 42.24 -22.09
N SER A 509 -3.26 41.71 -23.16
CA SER A 509 -2.54 41.19 -24.33
C SER A 509 -1.71 42.28 -25.01
N ARG A 510 -2.29 43.47 -25.22
CA ARG A 510 -1.58 44.63 -25.79
C ARG A 510 -0.38 45.02 -24.93
N ARG A 511 -0.57 45.13 -23.61
CA ARG A 511 0.51 45.47 -22.66
C ARG A 511 1.67 44.47 -22.66
N LEU A 512 1.39 43.18 -22.85
CA LEU A 512 2.43 42.16 -22.99
C LEU A 512 3.10 42.15 -24.37
N ARG A 513 2.36 42.48 -25.44
CA ARG A 513 2.88 42.55 -26.83
C ARG A 513 3.63 43.84 -27.16
N GLU A 514 3.46 44.90 -26.38
CA GLU A 514 4.12 46.19 -26.62
C GLU A 514 5.11 46.55 -25.51
N GLY A 515 5.00 45.92 -24.33
CA GLY A 515 5.81 46.25 -23.16
C GLY A 515 7.26 45.79 -23.23
N ASN A 516 8.12 46.51 -22.50
CA ASN A 516 9.52 46.12 -22.28
C ASN A 516 9.63 44.94 -21.30
N ARG A 517 10.81 44.31 -21.21
CA ARG A 517 11.04 43.12 -20.37
C ARG A 517 10.69 43.34 -18.90
N ASP A 518 11.05 44.48 -18.33
CA ASP A 518 10.77 44.77 -16.93
C ASP A 518 9.27 45.00 -16.68
N GLN A 519 8.57 45.60 -17.65
CA GLN A 519 7.11 45.77 -17.60
C GLN A 519 6.39 44.42 -17.69
N CYS A 520 6.84 43.53 -18.59
CA CYS A 520 6.32 42.16 -18.67
C CYS A 520 6.61 41.39 -17.37
N HIS A 521 7.80 41.53 -16.80
CA HIS A 521 8.15 40.89 -15.53
C HIS A 521 7.28 41.38 -14.37
N ALA A 522 7.06 42.70 -14.26
CA ALA A 522 6.20 43.28 -13.24
C ALA A 522 4.75 42.79 -13.36
N LEU A 523 4.23 42.71 -14.59
CA LEU A 523 2.89 42.17 -14.87
C LEU A 523 2.79 40.69 -14.50
N LEU A 524 3.76 39.86 -14.90
CA LEU A 524 3.81 38.46 -14.51
C LEU A 524 3.88 38.32 -12.99
N ALA A 525 4.73 39.10 -12.31
CA ALA A 525 4.83 39.09 -10.84
C ALA A 525 3.50 39.46 -10.16
N ALA A 526 2.74 40.42 -10.70
CA ALA A 526 1.43 40.78 -10.18
C ALA A 526 0.42 39.63 -10.30
N PHE A 527 0.32 39.00 -11.48
CA PHE A 527 -0.54 37.83 -11.69
C PHE A 527 -0.13 36.67 -10.80
N ILE A 528 1.18 36.43 -10.61
CA ILE A 528 1.66 35.38 -9.72
C ILE A 528 1.37 35.69 -8.25
N GLY A 529 1.44 36.95 -7.83
CA GLY A 529 0.99 37.36 -6.50
C GLY A 529 -0.50 37.05 -6.28
N ASN A 530 -1.34 37.23 -7.31
CA ASN A 530 -2.74 36.82 -7.26
C ASN A 530 -2.90 35.29 -7.26
N ALA A 531 -2.12 34.57 -8.07
CA ALA A 531 -2.15 33.11 -8.11
C ALA A 531 -1.71 32.47 -6.78
N ASP A 532 -0.76 33.09 -6.07
CA ASP A 532 -0.31 32.71 -4.72
C ASP A 532 -1.40 32.95 -3.67
N LYS A 533 -2.10 34.09 -3.73
CA LYS A 533 -3.31 34.35 -2.90
C LYS A 533 -4.42 33.35 -3.18
N LEU A 534 -4.62 32.97 -4.45
CA LEU A 534 -5.54 31.91 -4.87
C LEU A 534 -4.98 30.50 -4.61
N GLN A 535 -3.79 30.38 -4.02
CA GLN A 535 -3.08 29.15 -3.64
C GLN A 535 -3.00 28.12 -4.79
N LEU A 536 -2.87 28.61 -6.02
CA LEU A 536 -2.64 27.80 -7.21
C LEU A 536 -1.16 27.41 -7.34
N VAL A 537 -0.28 28.31 -6.92
CA VAL A 537 1.18 28.21 -7.01
C VAL A 537 1.82 28.84 -5.78
N GLU A 538 3.09 28.49 -5.49
CA GLU A 538 3.92 29.28 -4.57
C GLU A 538 4.67 30.35 -5.38
N GLY A 539 4.37 31.62 -5.12
CA GLY A 539 5.00 32.76 -5.79
C GLY A 539 6.34 33.15 -5.16
N PHE A 540 7.38 33.33 -5.99
CA PHE A 540 8.64 33.98 -5.61
C PHE A 540 8.89 35.18 -6.52
N GLU A 541 9.81 36.08 -6.14
CA GLU A 541 10.06 37.33 -6.88
C GLU A 541 10.29 37.17 -8.39
N LYS A 542 10.93 36.07 -8.83
CA LYS A 542 11.29 35.82 -10.24
C LYS A 542 10.91 34.45 -10.77
N LYS A 543 10.19 33.65 -9.96
CA LYS A 543 9.89 32.25 -10.27
C LYS A 543 8.60 31.80 -9.63
N VAL A 544 8.03 30.74 -10.18
CA VAL A 544 6.80 30.10 -9.73
C VAL A 544 7.10 28.65 -9.42
N ARG A 545 6.51 28.12 -8.34
CA ARG A 545 6.54 26.69 -8.04
C ARG A 545 5.13 26.12 -8.03
N PHE A 546 4.95 24.99 -8.72
CA PHE A 546 3.70 24.24 -8.68
C PHE A 546 3.68 23.27 -7.48
N PRO A 547 2.70 23.38 -6.56
CA PRO A 547 2.60 22.49 -5.40
C PRO A 547 2.09 21.09 -5.77
N HIS A 548 1.29 20.98 -6.84
CA HIS A 548 0.64 19.74 -7.25
C HIS A 548 0.91 19.39 -8.72
N SER A 549 1.48 18.19 -8.94
CA SER A 549 1.82 17.66 -10.27
C SER A 549 0.61 17.56 -11.21
N ILE A 550 -0.54 17.12 -10.70
CA ILE A 550 -1.77 16.98 -11.49
C ILE A 550 -2.34 18.36 -11.88
N ILE A 551 -2.24 19.35 -11.00
CA ILE A 551 -2.68 20.72 -11.30
C ILE A 551 -1.78 21.35 -12.37
N GLN A 552 -0.46 21.17 -12.25
CA GLN A 552 0.48 21.58 -13.30
C GLN A 552 0.16 20.87 -14.63
N ALA A 553 -0.11 19.56 -14.59
CA ALA A 553 -0.48 18.79 -15.77
C ALA A 553 -1.78 19.32 -16.41
N TYR A 554 -2.79 19.65 -15.61
CA TYR A 554 -4.05 20.21 -16.09
C TYR A 554 -3.87 21.60 -16.73
N PHE A 555 -3.13 22.49 -16.07
CA PHE A 555 -2.86 23.84 -16.57
C PHE A 555 -2.02 23.83 -17.86
N GLY A 556 -1.01 22.96 -17.93
CA GLY A 556 -0.26 22.79 -19.18
C GLY A 556 -1.10 22.15 -20.28
N PHE A 557 -2.01 21.22 -19.94
CA PHE A 557 -2.98 20.65 -20.88
C PHE A 557 -3.84 21.74 -21.54
N ARG A 558 -4.28 22.78 -20.83
CA ARG A 558 -5.08 23.86 -21.42
C ARG A 558 -4.37 24.57 -22.58
N VAL A 559 -3.07 24.83 -22.43
CA VAL A 559 -2.25 25.42 -23.51
C VAL A 559 -2.12 24.45 -24.69
N LEU A 560 -1.85 23.17 -24.41
CA LEU A 560 -1.76 22.13 -25.45
C LEU A 560 -3.09 21.94 -26.20
N ASN A 561 -4.22 22.01 -25.49
CA ASN A 561 -5.55 21.90 -26.08
C ASN A 561 -5.85 23.07 -27.01
N HIS A 562 -5.50 24.30 -26.60
CA HIS A 562 -5.69 25.50 -27.42
C HIS A 562 -4.88 25.47 -28.72
N LEU A 563 -3.65 24.95 -28.68
CA LEU A 563 -2.81 24.79 -29.88
C LEU A 563 -3.35 23.70 -30.85
N GLY A 564 -4.22 22.82 -30.37
CA GLY A 564 -4.70 21.65 -31.09
C GLY A 564 -3.64 20.54 -31.20
N GLU A 565 -4.11 19.32 -31.42
CA GLU A 565 -3.27 18.12 -31.37
C GLU A 565 -2.04 18.12 -32.31
N PRO A 566 -2.11 18.58 -33.57
CA PRO A 566 -0.94 18.57 -34.45
C PRO A 566 0.20 19.48 -33.95
N GLU A 567 -0.13 20.67 -33.44
CA GLU A 567 0.87 21.60 -32.90
C GLU A 567 1.35 21.14 -31.52
N ALA A 568 0.45 20.71 -30.64
CA ALA A 568 0.80 20.13 -29.35
C ALA A 568 1.75 18.93 -29.52
N GLY A 569 1.46 18.04 -30.47
CA GLY A 569 2.32 16.90 -30.79
C GLY A 569 3.72 17.31 -31.26
N ARG A 570 3.86 18.43 -32.00
CA ARG A 570 5.18 18.96 -32.38
C ARG A 570 5.91 19.57 -31.19
N LEU A 571 5.19 20.26 -30.31
CA LEU A 571 5.72 20.90 -29.10
C LEU A 571 6.29 19.87 -28.12
N VAL A 572 5.66 18.70 -27.98
CA VAL A 572 6.10 17.67 -27.02
C VAL A 572 7.17 16.72 -27.59
N GLU A 573 7.40 16.68 -28.90
CA GLU A 573 8.30 15.70 -29.54
C GLU A 573 9.74 15.78 -28.99
N GLN A 574 10.21 16.98 -28.64
CA GLN A 574 11.51 17.20 -28.01
C GLN A 574 11.51 16.73 -26.54
N ALA A 575 10.47 17.04 -25.77
CA ALA A 575 10.33 16.61 -24.38
C ALA A 575 10.17 15.08 -24.24
N LEU A 576 9.68 14.39 -25.27
CA LEU A 576 9.61 12.93 -25.31
C LEU A 576 10.98 12.26 -25.53
N GLN A 577 12.03 13.01 -25.89
CA GLN A 577 13.40 12.48 -26.05
C GLN A 577 14.11 12.26 -24.70
N PRO A 578 15.14 11.39 -24.61
CA PRO A 578 15.93 11.21 -23.40
C PRO A 578 16.50 12.55 -22.89
N PRO A 579 16.47 12.85 -21.57
CA PRO A 579 16.25 11.97 -20.40
C PRO A 579 14.79 11.53 -20.12
N GLY A 580 13.85 12.01 -20.94
CA GLY A 580 12.45 11.58 -20.99
C GLY A 580 11.46 12.45 -20.25
N PRO A 581 10.17 12.34 -20.62
CA PRO A 581 9.17 13.30 -20.18
C PRO A 581 8.87 13.13 -18.70
N SER A 582 8.43 14.24 -18.10
CA SER A 582 7.82 14.27 -16.78
C SER A 582 6.55 13.42 -16.77
N ARG A 583 6.18 12.88 -15.60
CA ARG A 583 4.91 12.15 -15.44
C ARG A 583 3.72 13.10 -15.66
N GLU A 584 3.91 14.36 -15.29
CA GLU A 584 3.00 15.47 -15.45
C GLU A 584 2.65 15.67 -16.94
N LEU A 585 3.65 15.64 -17.83
CA LEU A 585 3.42 15.72 -19.28
C LEU A 585 2.60 14.52 -19.79
N LEU A 586 2.87 13.31 -19.31
CA LEU A 586 2.08 12.12 -19.69
C LEU A 586 0.61 12.26 -19.26
N ILE A 587 0.34 12.79 -18.07
CA ILE A 587 -1.02 13.08 -17.60
C ILE A 587 -1.68 14.13 -18.51
N SER A 588 -0.98 15.21 -18.86
CA SER A 588 -1.52 16.24 -19.79
C SER A 588 -1.90 15.67 -21.15
N LEU A 589 -1.10 14.75 -21.69
CA LEU A 589 -1.39 14.10 -22.98
C LEU A 589 -2.59 13.15 -22.89
N VAL A 590 -2.78 12.47 -21.77
CA VAL A 590 -4.00 11.67 -21.51
C VAL A 590 -5.23 12.58 -21.44
N LEU A 591 -5.16 13.69 -20.70
CA LEU A 591 -6.24 14.68 -20.62
C LEU A 591 -6.60 15.24 -22.00
N LEU A 592 -5.59 15.51 -22.84
CA LEU A 592 -5.79 15.95 -24.23
C LEU A 592 -6.57 14.93 -25.07
N SER A 593 -6.23 13.64 -24.95
CA SER A 593 -6.98 12.58 -25.63
C SER A 593 -8.44 12.52 -25.16
N ARG A 594 -8.68 12.63 -23.83
CA ARG A 594 -10.02 12.57 -23.23
C ARG A 594 -10.90 13.76 -23.61
N ARG A 595 -10.37 14.98 -23.61
CA ARG A 595 -11.11 16.18 -24.01
C ARG A 595 -11.64 16.08 -25.43
N ARG A 596 -10.78 15.68 -26.36
CA ARG A 596 -11.17 15.47 -27.76
C ARG A 596 -12.28 14.44 -27.89
N ALA A 597 -12.15 13.32 -27.20
CA ALA A 597 -13.17 12.27 -27.27
C ALA A 597 -14.53 12.75 -26.74
N ALA A 598 -14.53 13.52 -25.65
CA ALA A 598 -15.74 14.16 -25.14
C ALA A 598 -16.36 15.12 -26.18
N GLU A 599 -15.56 15.95 -26.86
CA GLU A 599 -16.03 16.86 -27.92
C GLU A 599 -16.64 16.13 -29.11
N LEU A 600 -16.09 14.97 -29.49
CA LEU A 600 -16.67 14.11 -30.52
C LEU A 600 -18.02 13.54 -30.08
N THR A 601 -18.16 13.10 -28.82
CA THR A 601 -19.44 12.60 -28.31
C THR A 601 -20.51 13.67 -28.14
N ALA A 602 -20.12 14.94 -27.91
CA ALA A 602 -21.04 16.05 -27.70
C ALA A 602 -21.71 16.60 -28.99
N GLY A 603 -21.10 16.41 -30.17
CA GLY A 603 -21.72 16.80 -31.43
C GLY A 603 -23.02 16.02 -31.69
N GLY A 604 -24.11 16.67 -32.09
CA GLY A 604 -25.48 16.11 -32.06
C GLY A 604 -25.71 14.71 -32.67
N ALA A 605 -26.76 14.04 -32.17
CA ALA A 605 -27.16 12.65 -32.46
C ALA A 605 -27.86 12.45 -33.83
N GLY A 606 -27.28 12.98 -34.91
CA GLY A 606 -27.75 12.74 -36.27
C GLY A 606 -26.83 11.78 -37.02
N VAL A 607 -27.37 10.81 -37.76
CA VAL A 607 -26.60 9.84 -38.57
C VAL A 607 -25.57 10.54 -39.48
N ARG A 608 -25.95 11.66 -40.10
CA ARG A 608 -25.07 12.47 -40.96
C ARG A 608 -23.94 13.17 -40.18
N ALA A 609 -24.21 13.57 -38.93
CA ALA A 609 -23.22 14.16 -38.04
C ALA A 609 -22.23 13.10 -37.54
N GLU A 610 -22.71 11.90 -37.20
CA GLU A 610 -21.88 10.75 -36.83
C GLU A 610 -20.96 10.32 -37.98
N LEU A 611 -21.49 10.12 -39.19
CA LEU A 611 -20.68 9.85 -40.39
C LEU A 611 -19.64 10.95 -40.65
N GLY A 612 -20.01 12.22 -40.48
CA GLY A 612 -19.07 13.35 -40.62
C GLY A 612 -17.96 13.38 -39.54
N LYS A 613 -18.22 12.85 -38.34
CA LYS A 613 -17.20 12.69 -37.29
C LYS A 613 -16.26 11.54 -37.61
N GLU A 614 -16.80 10.38 -37.99
CA GLU A 614 -16.01 9.20 -38.36
C GLU A 614 -15.07 9.48 -39.54
N VAL A 615 -15.56 10.19 -40.56
CA VAL A 615 -14.72 10.61 -41.70
C VAL A 615 -13.61 11.54 -41.22
N ARG A 616 -13.90 12.56 -40.41
CA ARG A 616 -12.86 13.47 -39.89
C ARG A 616 -11.80 12.74 -39.08
N GLU A 617 -12.19 11.77 -38.27
CA GLU A 617 -11.25 10.98 -37.47
C GLU A 617 -10.39 10.04 -38.33
N ARG A 618 -10.97 9.34 -39.31
CA ARG A 618 -10.18 8.54 -40.26
C ARG A 618 -9.17 9.40 -41.02
N TRP A 619 -9.59 10.59 -41.48
CA TRP A 619 -8.72 11.54 -42.16
C TRP A 619 -7.60 12.09 -41.26
N ARG A 620 -7.84 12.21 -39.95
CA ARG A 620 -6.82 12.61 -38.97
C ARG A 620 -5.76 11.55 -38.77
N GLN A 621 -6.15 10.27 -38.76
CA GLN A 621 -5.26 9.14 -38.54
C GLN A 621 -4.37 8.81 -39.76
N THR A 622 -4.68 9.40 -40.92
CA THR A 622 -3.90 9.31 -42.16
C THR A 622 -2.48 9.86 -41.99
N SER A 623 -1.50 9.15 -42.54
CA SER A 623 -0.06 9.48 -42.46
C SER A 623 0.31 10.90 -42.89
N ALA A 624 -0.50 11.56 -43.72
CA ALA A 624 -0.27 12.91 -44.24
C ALA A 624 -0.32 14.03 -43.18
N ARG A 625 -1.02 13.85 -42.05
CA ARG A 625 -1.12 14.89 -40.98
C ARG A 625 -0.15 14.69 -39.80
N GLY A 626 0.66 13.65 -39.84
CA GLY A 626 1.65 13.32 -38.80
C GLY A 626 1.24 12.15 -37.91
N ARG A 627 2.05 11.87 -36.87
CA ARG A 627 1.79 10.77 -35.91
C ARG A 627 0.78 11.21 -34.85
N THR A 628 -0.20 10.35 -34.56
CA THR A 628 -1.09 10.47 -33.39
C THR A 628 -0.28 10.49 -32.10
N LEU A 629 -0.85 11.02 -31.01
CA LEU A 629 -0.19 11.05 -29.70
C LEU A 629 0.25 9.66 -29.23
N ALA A 630 -0.60 8.64 -29.39
CA ALA A 630 -0.25 7.25 -29.05
C ALA A 630 0.98 6.75 -29.85
N ARG A 631 1.05 7.03 -31.15
CA ARG A 631 2.22 6.66 -32.00
C ARG A 631 3.50 7.39 -31.58
N ARG A 632 3.41 8.64 -31.13
CA ARG A 632 4.57 9.40 -30.63
C ARG A 632 5.08 8.83 -29.31
N LEU A 633 4.18 8.57 -28.36
CA LEU A 633 4.49 7.92 -27.09
C LEU A 633 5.11 6.53 -27.31
N TYR A 634 4.53 5.73 -28.20
CA TYR A 634 5.07 4.43 -28.59
C TYR A 634 6.47 4.54 -29.20
N ALA A 635 6.69 5.48 -30.13
CA ALA A 635 8.01 5.68 -30.75
C ALA A 635 9.05 6.15 -29.72
N ALA A 636 8.67 7.00 -28.77
CA ALA A 636 9.52 7.43 -27.67
C ALA A 636 9.85 6.28 -26.70
N ALA A 637 8.88 5.39 -26.45
CA ALA A 637 9.08 4.21 -25.62
C ALA A 637 10.00 3.18 -26.30
N GLN A 638 9.89 2.99 -27.63
CA GLN A 638 10.74 2.06 -28.38
C GLN A 638 12.21 2.47 -28.41
N ARG A 639 12.51 3.77 -28.33
CA ARG A 639 13.89 4.27 -28.21
C ARG A 639 14.53 3.94 -26.85
N ARG A 640 13.72 3.60 -25.83
CA ARG A 640 14.15 3.27 -24.47
C ARG A 640 13.98 1.76 -24.23
N THR A 641 15.05 0.99 -24.40
CA THR A 641 14.94 -0.47 -24.36
C THR A 641 14.97 -1.05 -22.95
N ASP A 642 15.69 -0.43 -22.02
CA ASP A 642 16.02 -1.03 -20.72
C ASP A 642 15.46 -0.27 -19.50
N ASP A 643 14.96 0.95 -19.67
CA ASP A 643 14.56 1.89 -18.59
C ASP A 643 13.10 1.67 -18.11
N PRO A 644 12.80 1.66 -16.79
CA PRO A 644 11.42 1.60 -16.27
C PRO A 644 10.52 2.72 -16.79
N LYS A 645 11.05 3.91 -17.12
CA LYS A 645 10.26 5.00 -17.73
C LYS A 645 9.60 4.61 -19.05
N ALA A 646 10.15 3.62 -19.77
CA ALA A 646 9.52 3.09 -20.97
C ALA A 646 8.14 2.49 -20.66
N LEU A 647 7.96 1.86 -19.49
CA LEU A 647 6.67 1.31 -19.05
C LEU A 647 5.65 2.41 -18.80
N ASP A 648 6.04 3.54 -18.20
CA ASP A 648 5.15 4.71 -18.01
C ASP A 648 4.71 5.32 -19.36
N LEU A 649 5.58 5.30 -20.38
CA LEU A 649 5.23 5.72 -21.74
C LEU A 649 4.24 4.77 -22.42
N TYR A 650 4.43 3.45 -22.27
CA TYR A 650 3.47 2.46 -22.77
C TYR A 650 2.13 2.58 -22.06
N ALA A 651 2.15 2.80 -20.76
CA ALA A 651 0.99 3.07 -19.93
C ALA A 651 0.16 4.24 -20.48
N ALA A 652 0.81 5.39 -20.70
CA ALA A 652 0.16 6.56 -21.30
C ALA A 652 -0.32 6.30 -22.74
N ALA A 653 0.46 5.55 -23.54
CA ALA A 653 0.08 5.21 -24.91
C ALA A 653 -1.18 4.32 -24.96
N VAL A 654 -1.28 3.32 -24.06
CA VAL A 654 -2.47 2.46 -23.92
C VAL A 654 -3.69 3.29 -23.54
N GLU A 655 -3.57 4.20 -22.57
CA GLU A 655 -4.68 5.07 -22.17
C GLU A 655 -5.11 6.02 -23.29
N VAL A 656 -4.17 6.61 -24.04
CA VAL A 656 -4.48 7.51 -25.16
C VAL A 656 -5.18 6.76 -26.28
N GLU A 657 -4.71 5.56 -26.62
CA GLU A 657 -5.27 4.72 -27.70
C GLU A 657 -6.65 4.13 -27.34
N SER A 658 -6.91 3.82 -26.07
CA SER A 658 -8.18 3.18 -25.63
C SER A 658 -9.44 4.00 -25.94
N VAL A 659 -9.28 5.28 -26.24
CA VAL A 659 -10.36 6.22 -26.51
C VAL A 659 -10.48 6.60 -27.99
N GLU A 660 -9.55 6.17 -28.83
CA GLU A 660 -9.68 6.32 -30.28
C GLU A 660 -10.92 5.56 -30.80
N ALA A 661 -11.54 6.08 -31.87
CA ALA A 661 -12.72 5.46 -32.48
C ALA A 661 -12.42 4.04 -33.03
N ASP A 662 -11.22 3.86 -33.57
CA ASP A 662 -10.70 2.59 -34.10
C ASP A 662 -9.35 2.27 -33.43
N PRO A 663 -9.33 1.56 -32.28
CA PRO A 663 -8.13 1.43 -31.44
C PRO A 663 -7.08 0.42 -31.94
N ARG A 664 -6.94 0.20 -33.25
CA ARG A 664 -6.12 -0.91 -33.83
C ARG A 664 -4.66 -0.89 -33.38
N PHE A 665 -4.11 0.29 -33.11
CA PHE A 665 -2.71 0.43 -32.71
C PHE A 665 -2.46 -0.09 -31.29
N LEU A 666 -3.52 -0.35 -30.51
CA LEU A 666 -3.41 -0.98 -29.20
C LEU A 666 -2.72 -2.35 -29.30
N ALA A 667 -2.99 -3.13 -30.35
CA ALA A 667 -2.36 -4.42 -30.57
C ALA A 667 -0.83 -4.31 -30.74
N ASP A 668 -0.35 -3.30 -31.46
CA ASP A 668 1.08 -3.06 -31.66
C ASP A 668 1.78 -2.66 -30.36
N ILE A 669 1.10 -1.83 -29.54
CA ILE A 669 1.59 -1.41 -28.23
C ILE A 669 1.77 -2.61 -27.30
N VAL A 670 0.73 -3.44 -27.16
CA VAL A 670 0.77 -4.62 -26.27
C VAL A 670 1.80 -5.64 -26.77
N ALA A 671 1.90 -5.86 -28.10
CA ALA A 671 2.89 -6.76 -28.68
C ALA A 671 4.32 -6.31 -28.37
N ALA A 672 4.59 -5.00 -28.48
CA ALA A 672 5.90 -4.44 -28.14
C ALA A 672 6.23 -4.55 -26.65
N VAL A 673 5.25 -4.39 -25.76
CA VAL A 673 5.41 -4.58 -24.30
C VAL A 673 5.73 -6.04 -24.00
N HIS A 674 4.92 -6.97 -24.53
CA HIS A 674 5.09 -8.41 -24.31
C HIS A 674 6.48 -8.89 -24.78
N ALA A 675 6.94 -8.46 -25.96
CA ALA A 675 8.26 -8.83 -26.50
C ALA A 675 9.45 -8.41 -25.63
N ARG A 676 9.28 -7.39 -24.77
CA ARG A 676 10.35 -6.84 -23.92
C ARG A 676 10.08 -6.98 -22.42
N TRP A 677 9.00 -7.66 -22.03
CA TRP A 677 8.53 -7.75 -20.64
C TRP A 677 9.60 -8.21 -19.62
N THR A 678 10.49 -9.12 -20.05
CA THR A 678 11.60 -9.65 -19.25
C THR A 678 12.91 -8.87 -19.38
N ARG A 679 13.01 -7.93 -20.31
CA ARG A 679 14.23 -7.19 -20.62
C ARG A 679 14.36 -5.87 -19.85
N PHE A 680 13.26 -5.33 -19.35
CA PHE A 680 13.28 -4.11 -18.53
C PHE A 680 14.15 -4.32 -17.29
N LYS A 681 15.09 -3.39 -17.08
CA LYS A 681 16.00 -3.36 -15.93
C LYS A 681 15.71 -2.10 -15.12
N GLY A 682 16.16 -2.08 -13.88
CA GLY A 682 16.01 -0.92 -13.02
C GLY A 682 15.90 -1.34 -11.57
N ASP A 683 15.70 -0.35 -10.73
CA ASP A 683 15.39 -0.54 -9.33
C ASP A 683 14.18 -1.50 -9.18
N PRO A 684 14.29 -2.60 -8.40
CA PRO A 684 13.24 -3.61 -8.32
C PRO A 684 11.87 -3.06 -7.94
N ARG A 685 11.81 -2.07 -7.04
CA ARG A 685 10.54 -1.44 -6.62
C ARG A 685 9.96 -0.57 -7.71
N SER A 686 10.75 0.35 -8.24
CA SER A 686 10.31 1.25 -9.32
C SER A 686 9.85 0.47 -10.55
N LEU A 687 10.56 -0.61 -10.89
CA LEU A 687 10.17 -1.52 -11.97
C LEU A 687 8.87 -2.27 -11.65
N GLN A 688 8.71 -2.78 -10.43
CA GLN A 688 7.50 -3.48 -10.00
C GLN A 688 6.28 -2.55 -10.02
N ASP A 689 6.41 -1.32 -9.53
CA ASP A 689 5.33 -0.33 -9.52
C ASP A 689 4.93 0.09 -10.94
N ALA A 690 5.90 0.32 -11.83
CA ALA A 690 5.63 0.65 -13.23
C ALA A 690 4.93 -0.51 -13.97
N LYS A 691 5.36 -1.76 -13.72
CA LYS A 691 4.69 -2.95 -14.27
C LYS A 691 3.26 -3.10 -13.74
N LEU A 692 3.05 -2.92 -12.43
CA LEU A 692 1.71 -3.00 -11.82
C LEU A 692 0.77 -1.93 -12.39
N ARG A 693 1.26 -0.70 -12.56
CA ARG A 693 0.49 0.39 -13.17
C ARG A 693 0.09 0.07 -14.61
N LEU A 694 1.04 -0.38 -15.42
CA LEU A 694 0.79 -0.74 -16.82
C LEU A 694 -0.24 -1.88 -16.94
N LEU A 695 -0.16 -2.90 -16.09
CA LEU A 695 -1.13 -4.01 -16.09
C LEU A 695 -2.55 -3.54 -15.74
N LYS A 696 -2.69 -2.69 -14.73
CA LYS A 696 -3.98 -2.09 -14.35
C LYS A 696 -4.57 -1.26 -15.49
N GLN A 697 -3.78 -0.38 -16.09
CA GLN A 697 -4.21 0.46 -17.22
C GLN A 697 -4.54 -0.38 -18.45
N LEU A 698 -3.77 -1.42 -18.73
CA LEU A 698 -4.07 -2.36 -19.81
C LEU A 698 -5.39 -3.09 -19.56
N GLY A 699 -5.61 -3.63 -18.36
CA GLY A 699 -6.88 -4.28 -18.01
C GLY A 699 -8.08 -3.34 -18.17
N ALA A 700 -7.98 -2.11 -17.69
CA ALA A 700 -9.01 -1.09 -17.85
C ALA A 700 -9.25 -0.73 -19.33
N ALA A 701 -8.18 -0.54 -20.12
CA ALA A 701 -8.28 -0.26 -21.55
C ALA A 701 -8.95 -1.40 -22.32
N LEU A 702 -8.60 -2.67 -22.02
CA LEU A 702 -9.21 -3.84 -22.67
C LEU A 702 -10.72 -3.93 -22.38
N ARG A 703 -11.15 -3.65 -21.14
CA ARG A 703 -12.58 -3.59 -20.80
C ARG A 703 -13.28 -2.44 -21.53
N GLN A 704 -12.64 -1.28 -21.65
CA GLN A 704 -13.18 -0.09 -22.32
C GLN A 704 -13.35 -0.25 -23.84
N VAL A 705 -12.48 -1.02 -24.50
CA VAL A 705 -12.52 -1.20 -25.97
C VAL A 705 -13.24 -2.47 -26.41
N SER A 706 -13.71 -3.31 -25.48
CA SER A 706 -14.30 -4.62 -25.77
C SER A 706 -15.51 -4.58 -26.72
N ASP A 707 -16.27 -3.48 -26.74
CA ASP A 707 -17.42 -3.31 -27.65
C ASP A 707 -17.02 -2.84 -29.05
N ARG A 708 -15.80 -2.30 -29.21
CA ARG A 708 -15.30 -1.67 -30.45
C ARG A 708 -14.31 -2.56 -31.22
N MET A 709 -13.63 -3.47 -30.54
CA MET A 709 -12.63 -4.37 -31.14
C MET A 709 -12.61 -5.72 -30.44
N ASP A 710 -12.17 -6.74 -31.17
CA ASP A 710 -11.87 -8.04 -30.58
C ASP A 710 -10.62 -7.93 -29.70
N THR A 711 -10.84 -7.98 -28.38
CA THR A 711 -9.78 -7.92 -27.37
C THR A 711 -9.20 -9.29 -27.02
N THR A 712 -9.74 -10.37 -27.58
CA THR A 712 -9.31 -11.76 -27.33
C THR A 712 -7.79 -11.94 -27.52
N PRO A 713 -7.17 -11.48 -28.63
CA PRO A 713 -5.72 -11.63 -28.83
C PRO A 713 -4.89 -10.87 -27.79
N LEU A 714 -5.41 -9.77 -27.26
CA LEU A 714 -4.72 -8.90 -26.30
C LEU A 714 -4.78 -9.47 -24.88
N TYR A 715 -5.93 -10.04 -24.49
CA TYR A 715 -6.04 -10.82 -23.26
C TYR A 715 -5.09 -12.03 -23.28
N TRP A 716 -4.90 -12.69 -24.43
CA TRP A 716 -3.89 -13.74 -24.56
C TRP A 716 -2.47 -13.24 -24.29
N GLN A 717 -2.11 -12.05 -24.80
CA GLN A 717 -0.80 -11.45 -24.50
C GLN A 717 -0.67 -11.11 -23.01
N LEU A 718 -1.73 -10.63 -22.36
CA LEU A 718 -1.77 -10.40 -20.91
C LEU A 718 -1.52 -11.70 -20.12
N PHE A 719 -2.17 -12.79 -20.51
CA PHE A 719 -1.93 -14.11 -19.94
C PHE A 719 -0.45 -14.52 -20.05
N ARG A 720 0.14 -14.36 -21.25
CA ARG A 720 1.55 -14.69 -21.52
C ARG A 720 2.54 -13.83 -20.73
N MET A 721 2.25 -12.54 -20.54
CA MET A 721 3.05 -11.69 -19.64
C MET A 721 3.04 -12.23 -18.21
N GLY A 722 1.87 -12.66 -17.72
CA GLY A 722 1.71 -13.29 -16.40
C GLY A 722 2.46 -14.62 -16.25
N THR A 723 2.52 -15.48 -17.28
CA THR A 723 3.20 -16.78 -17.15
C THR A 723 4.73 -16.68 -17.08
N VAL A 724 5.30 -15.71 -17.80
CA VAL A 724 6.76 -15.49 -17.83
C VAL A 724 7.24 -14.71 -16.60
N GLU A 725 6.39 -13.90 -15.99
CA GLU A 725 6.76 -13.02 -14.88
C GLU A 725 7.20 -13.78 -13.61
N PRO A 726 8.41 -13.50 -13.06
CA PRO A 726 8.87 -14.12 -11.83
C PRO A 726 8.13 -13.62 -10.58
N SER A 727 7.79 -12.32 -10.51
CA SER A 727 7.19 -11.72 -9.31
C SER A 727 5.76 -12.21 -9.05
N TYR A 728 5.51 -12.75 -7.86
CA TYR A 728 4.18 -13.20 -7.43
C TYR A 728 3.13 -12.08 -7.53
N ARG A 729 3.45 -10.87 -7.06
CA ARG A 729 2.52 -9.73 -7.03
C ARG A 729 2.09 -9.30 -8.44
N ILE A 730 3.01 -9.28 -9.38
CA ILE A 730 2.74 -8.88 -10.77
C ILE A 730 1.93 -9.98 -11.49
N ARG A 731 2.25 -11.27 -11.27
CA ARG A 731 1.45 -12.39 -11.79
C ARG A 731 0.01 -12.34 -11.29
N LEU A 732 -0.16 -12.13 -9.98
CA LEU A 732 -1.48 -12.05 -9.37
C LEU A 732 -2.28 -10.87 -9.95
N ALA A 733 -1.66 -9.70 -10.13
CA ALA A 733 -2.31 -8.55 -10.75
C ALA A 733 -2.76 -8.86 -12.18
N ALA A 734 -1.91 -9.50 -13.00
CA ALA A 734 -2.30 -9.96 -14.34
C ALA A 734 -3.48 -10.96 -14.29
N ALA A 735 -3.51 -11.86 -13.30
CA ALA A 735 -4.59 -12.80 -13.12
C ALA A 735 -5.92 -12.11 -12.74
N GLN A 736 -5.87 -11.10 -11.86
CA GLN A 736 -7.03 -10.34 -11.44
C GLN A 736 -7.62 -9.51 -12.57
N GLU A 737 -6.77 -8.80 -13.34
CA GLU A 737 -7.23 -8.01 -14.50
C GLU A 737 -7.85 -8.90 -15.59
N PHE A 738 -7.25 -10.06 -15.84
CA PHE A 738 -7.81 -11.04 -16.78
C PHE A 738 -9.14 -11.63 -16.24
N GLY A 739 -9.20 -12.01 -14.96
CA GLY A 739 -10.40 -12.53 -14.31
C GLY A 739 -11.50 -11.48 -14.08
N SER A 740 -11.25 -10.21 -14.39
CA SER A 740 -12.24 -9.13 -14.48
C SER A 740 -12.69 -8.86 -15.93
N GLY A 741 -12.11 -9.53 -16.93
CA GLY A 741 -12.31 -9.22 -18.35
C GLY A 741 -13.58 -9.76 -18.99
N GLY A 742 -14.48 -10.39 -18.21
CA GLY A 742 -15.80 -10.84 -18.67
C GLY A 742 -15.74 -11.81 -19.86
N ASN A 743 -16.66 -11.63 -20.81
CA ASN A 743 -16.83 -12.52 -21.97
C ASN A 743 -15.61 -12.54 -22.90
N ALA A 744 -14.96 -11.40 -23.13
CA ALA A 744 -13.80 -11.32 -24.03
C ALA A 744 -12.59 -12.08 -23.47
N ALA A 745 -12.33 -11.98 -22.16
CA ALA A 745 -11.30 -12.79 -21.51
C ALA A 745 -11.68 -14.28 -21.48
N PHE A 746 -12.96 -14.59 -21.30
CA PHE A 746 -13.44 -15.98 -21.35
C PHE A 746 -13.28 -16.60 -22.75
N ALA A 747 -13.48 -15.83 -23.82
CA ALA A 747 -13.30 -16.28 -25.20
C ALA A 747 -11.87 -16.79 -25.47
N VAL A 748 -10.84 -16.19 -24.85
CA VAL A 748 -9.45 -16.66 -24.92
C VAL A 748 -9.32 -18.07 -24.35
N ILE A 749 -9.92 -18.30 -23.18
CA ILE A 749 -9.91 -19.62 -22.55
C ILE A 749 -10.71 -20.61 -23.40
N ARG A 750 -11.82 -20.18 -24.00
CA ARG A 750 -12.63 -21.04 -24.88
C ARG A 750 -11.87 -21.50 -26.12
N GLU A 751 -11.12 -20.61 -26.77
CA GLU A 751 -10.31 -20.92 -27.97
C GLU A 751 -9.11 -21.82 -27.63
N ARG A 752 -8.42 -21.54 -26.52
CA ARG A 752 -7.14 -22.17 -26.20
C ARG A 752 -7.28 -23.40 -25.31
N VAL A 753 -8.36 -23.51 -24.56
CA VAL A 753 -8.70 -24.65 -23.70
C VAL A 753 -10.02 -25.22 -24.19
N GLY A 754 -9.89 -26.24 -25.05
CA GLY A 754 -11.03 -26.92 -25.64
C GLY A 754 -11.96 -27.46 -24.56
N LEU A 755 -13.27 -27.39 -24.80
CA LEU A 755 -14.27 -27.80 -23.81
C LEU A 755 -14.05 -29.24 -23.36
N THR A 756 -13.64 -30.13 -24.26
CA THR A 756 -13.38 -31.56 -23.99
C THR A 756 -12.05 -31.86 -23.32
N THR A 757 -11.12 -30.90 -23.25
CA THR A 757 -9.78 -31.10 -22.71
C THR A 757 -9.82 -31.15 -21.18
N ASP A 758 -9.15 -32.15 -20.60
CA ASP A 758 -8.93 -32.23 -19.16
C ASP A 758 -7.66 -31.44 -18.79
N PRO A 759 -7.75 -30.44 -17.91
CA PRO A 759 -6.60 -29.62 -17.52
C PRO A 759 -5.50 -30.41 -16.77
N ILE A 760 -5.86 -31.43 -16.01
CA ILE A 760 -4.89 -32.22 -15.23
C ILE A 760 -4.23 -33.29 -16.09
N GLU A 761 -4.97 -33.90 -17.02
CA GLU A 761 -4.36 -34.77 -18.04
C GLU A 761 -3.41 -33.98 -18.95
N GLU A 762 -3.80 -32.76 -19.37
CA GLU A 762 -2.92 -31.85 -20.13
C GLU A 762 -1.64 -31.53 -19.35
N TYR A 763 -1.79 -31.17 -18.07
CA TYR A 763 -0.66 -30.84 -17.20
C TYR A 763 0.29 -32.03 -16.99
N THR A 764 -0.26 -33.20 -16.70
CA THR A 764 0.53 -34.43 -16.45
C THR A 764 1.24 -34.91 -17.71
N THR A 765 0.58 -34.85 -18.86
CA THR A 765 1.16 -35.15 -20.17
C THR A 765 2.32 -34.20 -20.49
N ALA A 766 2.12 -32.89 -20.33
CA ALA A 766 3.17 -31.90 -20.55
C ALA A 766 4.38 -32.10 -19.63
N ILE A 767 4.17 -32.52 -18.37
CA ILE A 767 5.27 -32.89 -17.46
C ILE A 767 5.98 -34.14 -17.95
N HIS A 768 5.24 -35.16 -18.36
CA HIS A 768 5.79 -36.42 -18.85
C HIS A 768 6.70 -36.15 -20.06
N ASP A 769 6.24 -35.36 -21.03
CA ASP A 769 7.00 -34.99 -22.22
C ASP A 769 8.27 -34.20 -21.86
N LEU A 770 8.17 -33.27 -20.92
CA LEU A 770 9.32 -32.49 -20.45
C LEU A 770 10.36 -33.39 -19.75
N LYS A 771 9.91 -34.37 -18.95
CA LYS A 771 10.79 -35.37 -18.31
C LYS A 771 11.41 -36.31 -19.35
N ALA A 772 10.65 -36.75 -20.35
CA ALA A 772 11.14 -37.59 -21.44
C ALA A 772 12.19 -36.86 -22.28
N TRP A 773 11.96 -35.59 -22.62
CA TRP A 773 12.95 -34.73 -23.28
C TRP A 773 14.23 -34.61 -22.45
N LYS A 774 14.13 -34.31 -21.15
CA LYS A 774 15.30 -34.21 -20.25
C LYS A 774 16.09 -35.52 -20.23
N ARG A 775 15.41 -36.66 -20.18
CA ARG A 775 16.02 -37.99 -20.17
C ARG A 775 16.84 -38.24 -21.42
N ARG A 776 16.26 -38.01 -22.61
CA ARG A 776 16.96 -38.15 -23.90
C ARG A 776 18.21 -37.27 -23.99
N GLU A 777 18.10 -36.00 -23.59
CA GLU A 777 19.25 -35.08 -23.56
C GLU A 777 20.33 -35.52 -22.56
N TYR A 778 19.92 -36.06 -21.41
CA TYR A 778 20.84 -36.55 -20.39
C TYR A 778 21.56 -37.83 -20.84
N GLU A 779 20.87 -38.75 -21.49
CA GLU A 779 21.44 -39.96 -22.10
C GLU A 779 22.46 -39.60 -23.18
N ALA A 780 22.12 -38.67 -24.07
CA ALA A 780 23.04 -38.15 -25.08
C ALA A 780 24.28 -37.50 -24.44
N TRP A 781 24.10 -36.70 -23.38
CA TRP A 781 25.20 -36.14 -22.61
C TRP A 781 26.05 -37.23 -21.93
N ALA A 782 25.44 -38.25 -21.33
CA ALA A 782 26.12 -39.33 -20.63
C ALA A 782 26.97 -40.17 -21.60
N ALA A 783 26.45 -40.46 -22.80
CA ALA A 783 27.21 -41.11 -23.86
C ALA A 783 28.45 -40.28 -24.26
N GLN A 784 28.30 -38.96 -24.43
CA GLN A 784 29.42 -38.06 -24.74
C GLN A 784 30.45 -37.99 -23.59
N MET A 785 29.98 -37.96 -22.34
CA MET A 785 30.83 -37.94 -21.14
C MET A 785 31.64 -39.23 -21.02
N THR A 786 31.03 -40.36 -21.34
CA THR A 786 31.69 -41.68 -21.34
C THR A 786 32.79 -41.74 -22.39
N ARG A 787 32.49 -41.31 -23.63
CA ARG A 787 33.50 -41.21 -24.71
C ARG A 787 34.66 -40.26 -24.36
N ALA A 788 34.37 -39.13 -23.71
CA ALA A 788 35.39 -38.18 -23.29
C ALA A 788 36.29 -38.70 -22.16
N ARG A 789 35.77 -39.59 -21.30
CA ARG A 789 36.54 -40.25 -20.22
C ARG A 789 37.37 -41.42 -20.74
N SER A 790 36.88 -42.18 -21.72
CA SER A 790 37.62 -43.29 -22.33
C SER A 790 38.76 -42.84 -23.24
N ALA A 791 38.68 -41.64 -23.83
CA ALA A 791 39.75 -41.06 -24.67
C ALA A 791 41.02 -40.61 -23.92
N ARG A 792 41.17 -40.93 -22.63
CA ARG A 792 42.33 -40.56 -21.78
C ARG A 792 43.67 -41.14 -22.25
N GLY A 793 43.67 -42.09 -23.19
CA GLY A 793 44.87 -42.78 -23.68
C GLY A 793 45.70 -42.04 -24.74
N SER A 794 45.14 -41.16 -25.58
CA SER A 794 45.87 -40.69 -26.79
C SER A 794 46.04 -39.18 -26.99
N ALA A 795 45.46 -38.30 -26.17
CA ALA A 795 45.58 -36.84 -26.38
C ALA A 795 45.59 -36.06 -25.06
N ARG A 796 46.78 -35.77 -24.51
CA ARG A 796 46.95 -35.17 -23.17
C ARG A 796 46.62 -33.66 -23.05
N ALA A 797 46.23 -32.94 -24.10
CA ALA A 797 46.03 -31.48 -24.03
C ALA A 797 44.57 -30.96 -24.14
N ARG A 798 43.59 -31.74 -24.65
CA ARG A 798 42.20 -31.27 -24.91
C ARG A 798 41.12 -31.85 -23.98
N THR A 799 41.47 -32.81 -23.14
CA THR A 799 40.52 -33.60 -22.33
C THR A 799 39.88 -32.83 -21.17
N PRO A 800 40.60 -31.98 -20.39
CA PRO A 800 40.01 -31.25 -19.26
C PRO A 800 38.97 -30.21 -19.68
N GLN A 801 39.28 -29.41 -20.71
CA GLN A 801 38.38 -28.39 -21.25
C GLN A 801 37.08 -29.01 -21.82
N ARG A 802 37.19 -30.17 -22.48
CA ARG A 802 36.02 -30.90 -23.01
C ARG A 802 35.14 -31.45 -21.89
N VAL A 803 35.74 -31.98 -20.83
CA VAL A 803 35.01 -32.44 -19.63
C VAL A 803 34.30 -31.27 -18.95
N GLU A 804 34.97 -30.14 -18.78
CA GLU A 804 34.37 -28.94 -18.19
C GLU A 804 33.24 -28.36 -19.06
N GLY A 805 33.41 -28.33 -20.39
CA GLY A 805 32.35 -27.97 -21.33
C GLY A 805 31.11 -28.86 -21.20
N LEU A 806 31.30 -30.17 -21.02
CA LEU A 806 30.21 -31.10 -20.75
C LEU A 806 29.56 -30.86 -19.38
N MET A 807 30.32 -30.50 -18.33
CA MET A 807 29.76 -30.12 -17.04
C MET A 807 28.92 -28.82 -17.14
N ARG A 808 29.40 -27.81 -17.87
CA ARG A 808 28.65 -26.58 -18.17
C ARG A 808 27.36 -26.91 -18.94
N ARG A 809 27.42 -27.80 -19.94
CA ARG A 809 26.24 -28.26 -20.68
C ARG A 809 25.23 -28.96 -19.78
N ARG A 810 25.66 -29.80 -18.84
CA ARG A 810 24.76 -30.43 -17.85
C ARG A 810 24.08 -29.39 -16.95
N ARG A 811 24.83 -28.40 -16.46
CA ARG A 811 24.27 -27.30 -15.66
C ARG A 811 23.22 -26.51 -16.47
N ALA A 812 23.54 -26.16 -17.71
CA ALA A 812 22.62 -25.47 -18.62
C ALA A 812 21.38 -26.30 -18.95
N LEU A 813 21.52 -27.62 -19.16
CA LEU A 813 20.39 -28.53 -19.39
C LEU A 813 19.45 -28.56 -18.18
N ASN A 814 20.01 -28.69 -16.97
CA ASN A 814 19.23 -28.66 -15.73
C ASN A 814 18.52 -27.31 -15.52
N GLN A 815 19.20 -26.21 -15.83
CA GLN A 815 18.62 -24.86 -15.76
C GLN A 815 17.46 -24.71 -16.74
N ARG A 816 17.63 -25.09 -18.01
CA ARG A 816 16.56 -25.06 -19.03
C ARG A 816 15.36 -25.92 -18.63
N TYR A 817 15.60 -27.10 -18.06
CA TYR A 817 14.53 -27.94 -17.52
C TYR A 817 13.77 -27.24 -16.38
N ARG A 818 14.50 -26.66 -15.42
CA ARG A 818 13.90 -25.92 -14.30
C ARG A 818 13.08 -24.73 -14.78
N GLU A 819 13.61 -23.92 -15.69
CA GLU A 819 12.92 -22.77 -16.29
C GLU A 819 11.64 -23.21 -17.00
N ARG A 820 11.70 -24.22 -17.88
CA ARG A 820 10.51 -24.76 -18.57
C ARG A 820 9.48 -25.32 -17.59
N ARG A 821 9.92 -26.03 -16.54
CA ARG A 821 9.05 -26.62 -15.51
C ARG A 821 8.34 -25.53 -14.71
N VAL A 822 9.05 -24.46 -14.34
CA VAL A 822 8.51 -23.30 -13.63
C VAL A 822 7.50 -22.56 -14.50
N THR A 823 7.80 -22.30 -15.77
CA THR A 823 6.87 -21.63 -16.70
C THR A 823 5.59 -22.44 -16.89
N LEU A 824 5.72 -23.76 -17.11
CA LEU A 824 4.56 -24.66 -17.21
C LEU A 824 3.72 -24.63 -15.93
N PHE A 825 4.35 -24.70 -14.76
CA PHE A 825 3.62 -24.63 -13.50
C PHE A 825 2.90 -23.29 -13.30
N ARG A 826 3.56 -22.17 -13.62
CA ARG A 826 2.96 -20.83 -13.55
C ARG A 826 1.75 -20.71 -14.46
N GLU A 827 1.80 -21.28 -15.65
CA GLU A 827 0.67 -21.31 -16.57
C GLU A 827 -0.58 -21.94 -15.94
N PHE A 828 -0.45 -23.12 -15.35
CA PHE A 828 -1.58 -23.81 -14.72
C PHE A 828 -2.03 -23.13 -13.41
N VAL A 829 -1.11 -22.50 -12.65
CA VAL A 829 -1.48 -21.68 -11.50
C VAL A 829 -2.30 -20.45 -11.94
N MET A 830 -1.91 -19.77 -13.01
CA MET A 830 -2.67 -18.64 -13.57
C MET A 830 -4.08 -19.10 -13.99
N ARG A 831 -4.20 -20.23 -14.71
CA ARG A 831 -5.50 -20.82 -15.08
C ARG A 831 -6.35 -21.12 -13.83
N ALA A 832 -5.76 -21.72 -12.80
CA ALA A 832 -6.45 -22.05 -11.54
C ALA A 832 -6.94 -20.80 -10.77
N TRP A 833 -6.18 -19.69 -10.78
CA TRP A 833 -6.66 -18.42 -10.23
C TRP A 833 -7.81 -17.83 -11.05
N MET A 834 -7.69 -17.83 -12.38
CA MET A 834 -8.61 -17.15 -13.29
C MET A 834 -9.98 -17.81 -13.39
N VAL A 835 -10.06 -19.14 -13.46
CA VAL A 835 -11.33 -19.84 -13.75
C VAL A 835 -12.45 -19.49 -12.75
N PRO A 836 -12.24 -19.50 -11.42
CA PRO A 836 -13.27 -19.05 -10.47
C PRO A 836 -13.64 -17.57 -10.63
N MET A 837 -12.68 -16.69 -10.94
CA MET A 837 -12.93 -15.26 -11.14
C MET A 837 -13.75 -15.00 -12.42
N LEU A 838 -13.45 -15.72 -13.50
CA LEU A 838 -14.18 -15.65 -14.75
C LEU A 838 -15.62 -16.15 -14.62
N LEU A 839 -15.84 -17.25 -13.90
CA LEU A 839 -17.21 -17.68 -13.59
C LEU A 839 -17.99 -16.58 -12.85
N GLY A 840 -17.34 -15.74 -12.06
CA GLY A 840 -17.96 -14.58 -11.42
C GLY A 840 -18.19 -13.38 -12.34
N SER A 841 -17.53 -13.27 -13.49
CA SER A 841 -17.60 -12.10 -14.39
C SER A 841 -18.32 -12.35 -15.72
N VAL A 842 -18.52 -13.60 -16.14
CA VAL A 842 -19.23 -13.94 -17.38
C VAL A 842 -20.73 -13.77 -17.26
N ASP A 843 -21.39 -13.48 -18.38
CA ASP A 843 -22.83 -13.42 -18.49
C ASP A 843 -23.51 -14.80 -18.47
N ASP A 844 -24.84 -14.80 -18.56
CA ASP A 844 -25.66 -16.02 -18.56
C ASP A 844 -25.37 -16.94 -19.73
N ALA A 845 -25.01 -16.40 -20.90
CA ALA A 845 -24.77 -17.19 -22.11
C ALA A 845 -23.56 -18.12 -21.95
N HIS A 846 -22.52 -17.67 -21.23
CA HIS A 846 -21.28 -18.42 -21.05
C HIS A 846 -21.14 -19.08 -19.67
N ARG A 847 -22.13 -18.88 -18.78
CA ARG A 847 -22.13 -19.39 -17.41
C ARG A 847 -21.92 -20.90 -17.35
N ASP A 848 -22.69 -21.66 -18.13
CA ASP A 848 -22.65 -23.12 -18.11
C ASP A 848 -21.31 -23.66 -18.60
N GLU A 849 -20.77 -23.03 -19.64
CA GLU A 849 -19.47 -23.39 -20.21
C GLU A 849 -18.31 -23.09 -19.23
N ALA A 850 -18.38 -21.96 -18.51
CA ALA A 850 -17.42 -21.61 -17.48
C ALA A 850 -17.52 -22.55 -16.26
N ARG A 851 -18.75 -22.90 -15.87
CA ARG A 851 -19.05 -23.87 -14.82
C ARG A 851 -18.52 -25.25 -15.15
N GLU A 852 -18.71 -25.73 -16.38
CA GLU A 852 -18.20 -27.03 -16.81
C GLU A 852 -16.67 -27.08 -16.73
N ARG A 853 -15.99 -26.03 -17.20
CA ARG A 853 -14.52 -25.92 -17.09
C ARG A 853 -14.05 -25.95 -15.65
N LEU A 854 -14.68 -25.21 -14.74
CA LEU A 854 -14.33 -25.27 -13.33
C LEU A 854 -14.59 -26.68 -12.77
N THR A 855 -15.73 -27.28 -13.08
CA THR A 855 -16.09 -28.65 -12.66
C THR A 855 -15.05 -29.68 -13.09
N ARG A 856 -14.44 -29.52 -14.28
CA ARG A 856 -13.33 -30.36 -14.74
C ARG A 856 -12.08 -30.25 -13.89
N TRP A 857 -11.77 -29.10 -13.30
CA TRP A 857 -10.72 -29.04 -12.28
C TRP A 857 -11.15 -29.74 -10.98
N LEU A 858 -12.41 -29.56 -10.58
CA LEU A 858 -12.93 -30.05 -9.30
C LEU A 858 -13.16 -31.57 -9.26
N ARG A 859 -13.31 -32.24 -10.40
CA ARG A 859 -13.45 -33.71 -10.46
C ARG A 859 -12.19 -34.46 -10.04
N HIS A 860 -11.00 -33.87 -10.22
CA HIS A 860 -9.71 -34.39 -9.73
C HIS A 860 -9.56 -34.30 -8.21
N LEU A 861 -10.51 -33.63 -7.54
CA LEU A 861 -10.69 -33.70 -6.10
C LEU A 861 -11.72 -34.76 -5.70
N ASP A 862 -12.40 -35.44 -6.62
CA ASP A 862 -13.34 -36.51 -6.28
C ASP A 862 -12.60 -37.85 -6.22
N PRO A 863 -12.55 -38.53 -5.06
CA PRO A 863 -11.93 -39.84 -4.97
C PRO A 863 -12.70 -40.90 -5.75
N LYS A 864 -14.01 -40.70 -6.00
CA LYS A 864 -14.80 -41.60 -6.84
C LYS A 864 -14.40 -41.53 -8.31
N TYR A 865 -14.06 -40.33 -8.78
CA TYR A 865 -13.63 -40.11 -10.16
C TYR A 865 -12.20 -40.63 -10.39
N THR A 866 -11.31 -40.38 -9.43
CA THR A 866 -9.88 -40.74 -9.51
C THR A 866 -9.58 -42.20 -9.15
N GLY A 867 -10.60 -42.97 -8.74
CA GLY A 867 -10.43 -44.37 -8.33
C GLY A 867 -9.71 -44.56 -7.00
N GLY A 868 -9.66 -43.54 -6.13
CA GLY A 868 -9.04 -43.62 -4.81
C GLY A 868 -8.48 -42.30 -4.32
N THR A 869 -7.19 -42.04 -4.59
CA THR A 869 -6.52 -40.81 -4.14
C THR A 869 -6.70 -39.69 -5.14
N PRO A 870 -7.12 -38.48 -4.72
CA PRO A 870 -7.21 -37.33 -5.60
C PRO A 870 -5.86 -37.04 -6.29
N ASP A 871 -5.90 -36.83 -7.59
CA ASP A 871 -4.75 -36.64 -8.48
C ASP A 871 -4.42 -35.17 -8.75
N LEU A 872 -5.28 -34.22 -8.33
CA LEU A 872 -4.99 -32.79 -8.40
C LEU A 872 -3.73 -32.45 -7.57
N PRO A 873 -2.70 -31.77 -8.11
CA PRO A 873 -1.58 -31.30 -7.30
C PRO A 873 -2.02 -30.34 -6.18
N LEU A 874 -1.45 -30.47 -4.98
CA LEU A 874 -1.78 -29.64 -3.81
C LEU A 874 -1.57 -28.16 -4.09
N ALA A 875 -0.52 -27.79 -4.82
CA ALA A 875 -0.29 -26.39 -5.16
C ALA A 875 -1.38 -25.82 -6.10
N LEU A 876 -1.92 -26.62 -7.03
CA LEU A 876 -3.04 -26.20 -7.89
C LEU A 876 -4.37 -26.16 -7.10
N GLU A 877 -4.57 -27.08 -6.16
CA GLU A 877 -5.69 -27.03 -5.19
C GLU A 877 -5.67 -25.71 -4.40
N THR A 878 -4.48 -25.26 -3.96
CA THR A 878 -4.34 -23.97 -3.27
C THR A 878 -4.61 -22.78 -4.17
N ALA A 879 -4.16 -22.82 -5.44
CA ALA A 879 -4.42 -21.76 -6.41
C ALA A 879 -5.93 -21.63 -6.71
N LEU A 880 -6.66 -22.74 -6.89
CA LEU A 880 -8.12 -22.71 -7.07
C LEU A 880 -8.82 -22.05 -5.86
N ALA A 881 -8.44 -22.43 -4.64
CA ALA A 881 -9.00 -21.86 -3.42
C ALA A 881 -8.74 -20.35 -3.31
N GLN A 882 -7.55 -19.87 -3.72
CA GLN A 882 -7.26 -18.44 -3.82
C GLN A 882 -8.12 -17.76 -4.90
N GLY A 883 -8.34 -18.40 -6.06
CA GLY A 883 -9.25 -17.92 -7.10
C GLY A 883 -10.67 -17.66 -6.59
N PHE A 884 -11.24 -18.63 -5.85
CA PHE A 884 -12.55 -18.45 -5.19
C PHE A 884 -12.54 -17.28 -4.19
N LYS A 885 -11.47 -17.11 -3.43
CA LYS A 885 -11.31 -16.02 -2.47
C LYS A 885 -11.26 -14.64 -3.16
N TYR A 886 -10.57 -14.52 -4.29
CA TYR A 886 -10.56 -13.28 -5.07
C TYR A 886 -11.93 -12.98 -5.68
N ALA A 887 -12.62 -13.99 -6.22
CA ALA A 887 -14.00 -13.85 -6.70
C ALA A 887 -14.96 -13.43 -5.57
N ALA A 888 -14.79 -14.00 -4.38
CA ALA A 888 -15.60 -13.68 -3.20
C ALA A 888 -15.40 -12.27 -2.65
N ASN A 889 -14.24 -11.64 -2.92
CA ASN A 889 -13.99 -10.28 -2.46
C ASN A 889 -14.85 -9.24 -3.19
N ARG A 890 -15.39 -9.56 -4.37
CA ARG A 890 -16.25 -8.66 -5.14
C ARG A 890 -17.68 -8.69 -4.57
N ARG A 891 -18.25 -7.52 -4.27
CA ARG A 891 -19.64 -7.37 -3.82
C ARG A 891 -20.61 -7.40 -5.00
N LYS A 892 -21.92 -7.52 -4.72
CA LYS A 892 -22.97 -7.54 -5.77
C LYS A 892 -22.95 -6.33 -6.71
N ARG A 893 -22.47 -5.17 -6.24
CA ARG A 893 -22.44 -3.91 -7.01
C ARG A 893 -21.18 -3.75 -7.87
N HIS A 894 -20.18 -4.60 -7.68
CA HIS A 894 -18.91 -4.48 -8.40
C HIS A 894 -19.15 -4.55 -9.92
N PRO A 895 -18.62 -3.61 -10.73
CA PRO A 895 -18.90 -3.52 -12.17
C PRO A 895 -18.52 -4.81 -12.92
N ASP A 896 -17.42 -5.45 -12.50
CA ASP A 896 -16.93 -6.70 -13.11
C ASP A 896 -17.57 -7.99 -12.54
N THR A 897 -18.68 -7.90 -11.79
CA THR A 897 -19.37 -9.08 -11.22
C THR A 897 -20.74 -9.28 -11.82
N TYR A 898 -21.01 -10.51 -12.26
CA TYR A 898 -22.34 -10.92 -12.70
C TYR A 898 -23.12 -11.56 -11.53
N PRO A 899 -24.20 -10.94 -11.01
CA PRO A 899 -24.87 -11.39 -9.79
C PRO A 899 -25.43 -12.82 -9.86
N GLY A 900 -25.82 -13.27 -11.06
CA GLY A 900 -26.47 -14.56 -11.27
C GLY A 900 -25.60 -15.79 -10.95
N ASN A 901 -24.27 -15.63 -10.90
CA ASN A 901 -23.32 -16.74 -10.75
C ASN A 901 -22.88 -16.98 -9.30
N ARG A 902 -23.26 -16.10 -8.37
CA ARG A 902 -22.82 -16.15 -6.96
C ARG A 902 -23.26 -17.45 -6.26
N ALA A 903 -24.51 -17.87 -6.43
CA ALA A 903 -25.02 -19.08 -5.79
C ALA A 903 -24.26 -20.34 -6.23
N GLU A 904 -23.90 -20.39 -7.52
CA GLU A 904 -23.13 -21.50 -8.09
C GLU A 904 -21.68 -21.51 -7.57
N LEU A 905 -21.03 -20.34 -7.48
CA LEU A 905 -19.71 -20.22 -6.86
C LEU A 905 -19.68 -20.70 -5.40
N ILE A 906 -20.70 -20.34 -4.61
CA ILE A 906 -20.84 -20.81 -3.22
C ILE A 906 -20.95 -22.33 -3.17
N ARG A 907 -21.84 -22.92 -3.98
CA ARG A 907 -22.05 -24.37 -4.05
C ARG A 907 -20.77 -25.13 -4.41
N GLN A 908 -20.03 -24.62 -5.39
CA GLN A 908 -18.75 -25.20 -5.78
C GLN A 908 -17.71 -25.04 -4.68
N ALA A 909 -17.58 -23.86 -4.05
CA ALA A 909 -16.66 -23.63 -2.94
C ALA A 909 -16.94 -24.54 -1.73
N GLU A 910 -18.21 -24.80 -1.38
CA GLU A 910 -18.58 -25.78 -0.35
C GLU A 910 -18.14 -27.20 -0.75
N THR A 911 -18.30 -27.57 -2.02
CA THR A 911 -17.85 -28.86 -2.55
C THR A 911 -16.33 -28.99 -2.49
N VAL A 912 -15.59 -27.94 -2.86
CA VAL A 912 -14.12 -27.92 -2.73
C VAL A 912 -13.71 -27.99 -1.26
N LEU A 913 -14.40 -27.29 -0.35
CA LEU A 913 -14.09 -27.36 1.07
C LEU A 913 -14.26 -28.79 1.61
N GLN A 914 -15.31 -29.49 1.20
CA GLN A 914 -15.54 -30.90 1.56
C GLN A 914 -14.42 -31.84 1.07
N ARG A 915 -13.94 -31.60 -0.15
CA ARG A 915 -12.94 -32.44 -0.84
C ARG A 915 -11.49 -32.01 -0.62
N SER A 916 -11.25 -30.81 -0.09
CA SER A 916 -9.89 -30.28 0.08
C SER A 916 -9.04 -31.13 1.04
N ARG A 917 -7.77 -31.33 0.66
CA ARG A 917 -6.76 -32.01 1.49
C ARG A 917 -5.89 -31.01 2.22
N CYS A 918 -5.62 -29.86 1.59
CA CYS A 918 -4.68 -28.86 2.05
C CYS A 918 -5.28 -27.91 3.11
N TRP A 919 -4.59 -27.68 4.22
CA TRP A 919 -5.03 -26.76 5.27
C TRP A 919 -5.15 -25.32 4.76
N TYR A 920 -4.28 -24.92 3.82
CA TYR A 920 -4.25 -23.57 3.27
C TYR A 920 -5.41 -23.33 2.30
N SER A 921 -5.80 -24.35 1.53
CA SER A 921 -7.02 -24.33 0.73
C SER A 921 -8.26 -24.22 1.61
N GLN A 922 -8.33 -25.00 2.69
CA GLN A 922 -9.43 -24.92 3.67
C GLN A 922 -9.55 -23.54 4.31
N LEU A 923 -8.43 -22.94 4.71
CA LEU A 923 -8.41 -21.58 5.25
C LEU A 923 -8.93 -20.56 4.23
N SER A 924 -8.44 -20.62 2.98
CA SER A 924 -8.82 -19.69 1.91
C SER A 924 -10.31 -19.81 1.57
N LEU A 925 -10.85 -21.03 1.50
CA LEU A 925 -12.27 -21.28 1.22
C LEU A 925 -13.18 -20.84 2.37
N LEU A 926 -12.78 -21.03 3.63
CA LEU A 926 -13.53 -20.50 4.78
C LEU A 926 -13.63 -18.98 4.73
N GLN A 927 -12.55 -18.30 4.33
CA GLN A 927 -12.56 -16.85 4.14
C GLN A 927 -13.46 -16.46 2.95
N ALA A 928 -13.40 -17.17 1.83
CA ALA A 928 -14.26 -16.93 0.66
C ALA A 928 -15.76 -17.08 0.99
N LEU A 929 -16.14 -18.20 1.62
CA LEU A 929 -17.52 -18.46 2.04
C LEU A 929 -18.03 -17.40 3.03
N CYS A 930 -17.17 -16.93 3.95
CA CYS A 930 -17.52 -15.83 4.83
C CYS A 930 -17.90 -14.56 4.06
N LEU A 931 -17.15 -14.19 3.03
CA LEU A 931 -17.41 -12.97 2.25
C LEU A 931 -18.74 -13.08 1.47
N TRP A 932 -19.08 -14.27 0.98
CA TRP A 932 -20.37 -14.51 0.33
C TRP A 932 -21.56 -14.64 1.29
N GLU A 933 -21.38 -14.95 2.57
CA GLU A 933 -22.49 -14.97 3.54
C GLU A 933 -22.77 -13.59 4.15
N LEU A 934 -21.86 -12.62 4.00
CA LEU A 934 -22.08 -11.28 4.53
C LEU A 934 -23.21 -10.54 3.79
N PRO A 935 -24.12 -9.86 4.52
CA PRO A 935 -25.21 -9.11 3.92
C PRO A 935 -24.70 -7.84 3.23
N ASP A 936 -25.06 -7.64 1.95
CA ASP A 936 -24.65 -6.45 1.19
C ASP A 936 -25.28 -5.14 1.70
N THR A 937 -26.38 -5.22 2.48
CA THR A 937 -27.07 -4.07 3.09
C THR A 937 -26.99 -4.17 4.62
N ALA A 938 -26.23 -3.27 5.26
CA ALA A 938 -26.35 -3.04 6.69
C ALA A 938 -27.62 -2.22 6.97
N GLY A 939 -28.70 -2.93 7.33
CA GLY A 939 -29.98 -2.43 7.85
C GLY A 939 -30.33 -0.94 7.69
N ARG A 940 -31.13 -0.63 6.66
CA ARG A 940 -32.20 0.38 6.73
C ARG A 940 -33.39 -0.25 6.02
N HIS A 941 -34.49 -0.42 6.75
CA HIS A 941 -35.75 -0.89 6.19
C HIS A 941 -36.10 -0.06 4.95
N GLU A 942 -36.27 -0.71 3.81
CA GLU A 942 -37.16 -0.20 2.78
C GLU A 942 -38.54 -0.07 3.42
N HIS A 943 -38.87 1.12 3.91
CA HIS A 943 -40.27 1.48 4.07
C HIS A 943 -40.80 1.63 2.65
N GLY A 944 -41.34 0.53 2.13
CA GLY A 944 -42.22 0.58 0.98
C GLY A 944 -43.30 1.60 1.27
N ARG A 945 -43.37 2.64 0.43
CA ARG A 945 -44.57 3.45 0.30
C ARG A 945 -45.71 2.53 -0.15
N ALA A 946 -46.52 2.09 0.79
CA ALA A 946 -47.86 1.61 0.55
C ALA A 946 -48.71 1.84 1.80
N GLY A 947 -49.76 2.66 1.67
CA GLY A 947 -50.94 2.60 2.53
C GLY A 947 -50.81 3.25 3.92
N SER A 948 -51.39 4.44 4.03
CA SER A 948 -51.84 5.08 5.26
C SER A 948 -52.76 4.21 6.12
N GLY A 949 -52.50 4.14 7.42
CA GLY A 949 -53.46 3.77 8.47
C GLY A 949 -52.92 4.27 9.83
N PRO A 950 -53.71 4.98 10.66
CA PRO A 950 -53.26 5.49 11.95
C PRO A 950 -53.51 4.48 13.09
N ASP A 951 -52.80 4.71 14.19
CA ASP A 951 -52.88 4.08 15.51
C ASP A 951 -52.14 2.75 15.75
N GLU A 952 -51.00 2.84 16.46
CA GLU A 952 -50.83 2.22 17.79
C GLU A 952 -49.50 2.64 18.46
N ARG A 953 -49.53 2.69 19.80
CA ARG A 953 -48.53 3.27 20.73
C ARG A 953 -47.20 2.48 20.81
N PRO A 954 -46.10 3.08 21.31
CA PRO A 954 -44.79 2.45 21.32
C PRO A 954 -44.61 1.58 22.57
N ASP A 955 -44.59 0.25 22.42
CA ASP A 955 -44.16 -0.65 23.48
C ASP A 955 -42.69 -1.08 23.29
N GLY A 956 -41.92 -0.90 24.37
CA GLY A 956 -40.48 -1.09 24.40
C GLY A 956 -40.11 -2.56 24.48
N THR A 957 -39.71 -3.16 23.35
CA THR A 957 -39.06 -4.48 23.38
C THR A 957 -37.74 -4.51 22.61
N ARG A 958 -36.70 -4.75 23.43
CA ARG A 958 -35.31 -5.11 23.13
C ARG A 958 -35.10 -5.79 21.76
N ARG A 959 -34.30 -5.11 20.92
CA ARG A 959 -33.47 -5.62 19.82
C ARG A 959 -33.12 -7.12 19.96
N ARG A 960 -33.89 -8.00 19.33
CA ARG A 960 -33.49 -9.40 19.04
C ARG A 960 -32.43 -9.36 17.93
N GLY A 961 -31.38 -10.17 18.09
CA GLY A 961 -30.24 -10.23 17.17
C GLY A 961 -30.69 -10.63 15.76
N THR A 962 -30.14 -9.93 14.78
CA THR A 962 -30.36 -10.14 13.35
C THR A 962 -29.92 -11.57 12.98
N GLY A 963 -30.88 -12.46 12.72
CA GLY A 963 -30.60 -13.81 12.22
C GLY A 963 -30.19 -13.75 10.75
N ILE A 964 -29.03 -14.32 10.43
CA ILE A 964 -28.62 -14.58 9.05
C ILE A 964 -29.31 -15.88 8.63
N GLY A 965 -30.35 -15.81 7.79
CA GLY A 965 -31.04 -17.01 7.26
C GLY A 965 -31.59 -17.99 8.30
N GLY A 966 -31.97 -17.52 9.50
CA GLY A 966 -32.51 -18.36 10.58
C GLY A 966 -31.47 -19.10 11.44
N ALA A 967 -30.19 -19.08 11.09
CA ALA A 967 -29.09 -19.69 11.87
C ALA A 967 -28.14 -18.62 12.45
N SER A 968 -27.54 -18.91 13.61
CA SER A 968 -26.48 -18.03 14.16
C SER A 968 -25.19 -18.17 13.36
N ALA A 969 -24.40 -17.10 13.26
CA ALA A 969 -23.11 -17.11 12.56
C ALA A 969 -22.18 -18.26 13.01
N VAL A 970 -22.24 -18.59 14.31
CA VAL A 970 -21.49 -19.72 14.90
C VAL A 970 -21.94 -21.07 14.32
N GLN A 971 -23.23 -21.29 14.10
CA GLN A 971 -23.76 -22.54 13.53
C GLN A 971 -23.34 -22.72 12.06
N THR A 972 -23.35 -21.65 11.27
CA THR A 972 -22.88 -21.68 9.87
C THR A 972 -21.41 -22.10 9.79
N VAL A 973 -20.56 -21.50 10.63
CA VAL A 973 -19.14 -21.85 10.70
C VAL A 973 -18.91 -23.26 11.24
N GLU A 974 -19.70 -23.71 12.22
CA GLU A 974 -19.66 -25.09 12.71
C GLU A 974 -19.97 -26.10 11.60
N ARG A 975 -20.94 -25.81 10.74
CA ARG A 975 -21.24 -26.61 9.53
C ARG A 975 -20.02 -26.64 8.61
N TRP A 976 -19.44 -25.50 8.24
CA TRP A 976 -18.27 -25.47 7.35
C TRP A 976 -17.05 -26.20 7.92
N LEU A 977 -16.74 -26.02 9.21
CA LEU A 977 -15.65 -26.73 9.87
C LEU A 977 -15.90 -28.24 9.98
N SER A 978 -17.16 -28.68 10.09
CA SER A 978 -17.51 -30.09 10.06
C SER A 978 -17.28 -30.71 8.68
N MET A 979 -17.55 -29.95 7.62
CA MET A 979 -17.40 -30.38 6.22
C MET A 979 -15.95 -30.38 5.73
N ALA A 980 -15.10 -29.48 6.21
CA ALA A 980 -13.73 -29.30 5.73
C ALA A 980 -12.93 -30.61 5.68
N GLY A 981 -12.51 -31.01 4.47
CA GLY A 981 -11.67 -32.20 4.20
C GLY A 981 -12.24 -33.51 4.74
N THR A 982 -13.54 -33.74 4.58
CA THR A 982 -14.24 -34.95 5.02
C THR A 982 -14.12 -36.11 4.03
N VAL A 983 -14.04 -35.80 2.72
CA VAL A 983 -14.11 -36.81 1.65
C VAL A 983 -12.76 -37.49 1.38
N ASN A 984 -11.65 -36.76 1.46
CA ASN A 984 -10.35 -37.18 0.89
C ASN A 984 -9.25 -37.53 1.89
N ARG A 985 -9.60 -37.96 3.11
CA ARG A 985 -8.57 -38.36 4.09
C ARG A 985 -8.56 -39.87 4.31
N ALA A 986 -7.35 -40.45 4.24
CA ALA A 986 -7.04 -41.88 4.20
C ALA A 986 -7.94 -42.77 5.07
N PRO A 987 -8.33 -43.96 4.58
CA PRO A 987 -8.97 -44.97 5.40
C PRO A 987 -8.00 -45.41 6.50
N GLY A 988 -8.41 -45.26 7.77
CA GLY A 988 -7.68 -45.86 8.88
C GLY A 988 -7.76 -47.38 8.74
N GLY A 989 -6.61 -48.05 8.82
CA GLY A 989 -6.50 -49.50 8.65
C GLY A 989 -7.43 -50.28 9.58
N SER A 990 -8.39 -50.98 8.99
CA SER A 990 -8.87 -52.24 9.54
C SER A 990 -7.82 -53.28 9.15
N VAL A 991 -6.87 -53.53 10.06
CA VAL A 991 -6.08 -54.75 9.99
C VAL A 991 -7.05 -55.90 10.21
N GLY A 992 -7.34 -56.64 9.13
CA GLY A 992 -7.99 -57.92 9.22
C GLY A 992 -7.07 -58.89 9.95
N SER A 993 -7.41 -59.25 11.18
CA SER A 993 -6.97 -60.49 11.78
C SER A 993 -8.00 -61.56 11.43
N SER A 994 -7.68 -62.40 10.46
CA SER A 994 -8.25 -63.73 10.29
C SER A 994 -7.76 -64.61 11.43
N GLY A 995 -8.68 -65.23 12.19
CA GLY A 995 -8.32 -66.28 13.15
C GLY A 995 -9.33 -66.52 14.28
N SER A 996 -10.21 -67.52 14.07
CA SER A 996 -10.92 -68.36 15.05
C SER A 996 -11.93 -67.72 16.02
N GLY A 997 -13.14 -68.29 15.99
CA GLY A 997 -14.27 -67.92 16.82
C GLY A 997 -14.17 -68.30 18.30
N GLY A 998 -15.11 -67.75 19.07
CA GLY A 998 -15.30 -68.06 20.49
C GLY A 998 -16.15 -67.01 21.18
N SER A 999 -17.41 -67.34 21.41
CA SER A 999 -18.46 -66.66 22.15
C SER A 999 -18.04 -65.89 23.42
N GLY A 1000 -18.68 -64.75 23.68
CA GLY A 1000 -18.66 -64.09 24.99
C GLY A 1000 -19.48 -62.79 25.00
N ALA A 1001 -20.65 -62.82 25.63
CA ALA A 1001 -21.61 -61.72 25.70
C ALA A 1001 -21.23 -60.63 26.73
N SER A 1002 -21.81 -59.45 26.49
CA SER A 1002 -22.15 -58.37 27.45
C SER A 1002 -21.06 -57.40 27.92
N GLY A 1003 -21.33 -56.09 27.76
CA GLY A 1003 -20.65 -55.01 28.50
C GLY A 1003 -20.40 -53.72 27.72
N GLY A 1004 -21.37 -52.80 27.78
CA GLY A 1004 -21.26 -51.33 27.67
C GLY A 1004 -20.04 -50.66 26.98
N SER A 1005 -20.31 -50.01 25.85
CA SER A 1005 -19.89 -48.62 25.54
C SER A 1005 -20.16 -48.37 24.06
N GLY A 1006 -21.22 -47.62 23.73
CA GLY A 1006 -21.48 -47.16 22.38
C GLY A 1006 -20.23 -46.53 21.76
N GLY A 1007 -19.75 -47.10 20.66
CA GLY A 1007 -18.49 -46.78 20.00
C GLY A 1007 -18.35 -45.29 19.72
N GLN A 1008 -17.55 -44.60 20.55
CA GLN A 1008 -17.01 -43.28 20.22
C GLN A 1008 -16.03 -43.46 19.06
N GLY A 1009 -16.54 -43.43 17.83
CA GLY A 1009 -15.70 -43.23 16.64
C GLY A 1009 -14.74 -42.06 16.89
N GLN A 1010 -13.45 -42.32 16.76
CA GLN A 1010 -12.36 -41.44 17.18
C GLN A 1010 -12.51 -40.04 16.55
N ARG A 1011 -13.06 -39.07 17.30
CA ARG A 1011 -13.31 -37.69 16.79
C ARG A 1011 -12.00 -37.06 16.29
N ARG A 1012 -11.89 -36.83 14.98
CA ARG A 1012 -10.67 -36.46 14.26
C ARG A 1012 -10.27 -34.99 14.49
N ARG A 1013 -8.96 -34.70 14.57
CA ARG A 1013 -8.45 -33.35 14.92
C ARG A 1013 -8.45 -32.38 13.73
N LEU A 1014 -8.87 -31.13 13.94
CA LEU A 1014 -8.74 -30.04 12.96
C LEU A 1014 -7.32 -29.45 12.95
N HIS A 1015 -6.85 -28.98 11.79
CA HIS A 1015 -5.59 -28.23 11.69
C HIS A 1015 -5.68 -26.93 12.52
N PRO A 1016 -4.66 -26.54 13.31
CA PRO A 1016 -4.75 -25.38 14.20
C PRO A 1016 -5.02 -24.05 13.49
N PHE A 1017 -4.44 -23.83 12.31
CA PHE A 1017 -4.71 -22.59 11.54
C PHE A 1017 -6.14 -22.54 11.00
N VAL A 1018 -6.69 -23.68 10.56
CA VAL A 1018 -8.08 -23.77 10.08
C VAL A 1018 -9.07 -23.55 11.24
N ALA A 1019 -8.76 -24.09 12.41
CA ALA A 1019 -9.57 -23.88 13.61
C ALA A 1019 -9.57 -22.40 14.07
N GLU A 1020 -8.43 -21.72 14.03
CA GLU A 1020 -8.37 -20.28 14.33
C GLU A 1020 -9.04 -19.44 13.25
N ALA A 1021 -8.85 -19.78 11.97
CA ALA A 1021 -9.54 -19.11 10.87
C ALA A 1021 -11.06 -19.21 11.02
N GLY A 1022 -11.59 -20.35 11.43
CA GLY A 1022 -13.01 -20.50 11.76
C GLY A 1022 -13.48 -19.57 12.90
N ASP A 1023 -12.68 -19.37 13.95
CA ASP A 1023 -13.02 -18.39 15.00
C ASP A 1023 -13.07 -16.95 14.45
N LEU A 1024 -12.12 -16.59 13.59
CA LEU A 1024 -12.07 -15.26 12.97
C LEU A 1024 -13.22 -15.03 12.00
N VAL A 1025 -13.60 -16.05 11.22
CA VAL A 1025 -14.77 -16.03 10.33
C VAL A 1025 -16.06 -15.86 11.13
N ALA A 1026 -16.22 -16.57 12.24
CA ALA A 1026 -17.39 -16.39 13.11
C ALA A 1026 -17.46 -14.96 13.67
N LEU A 1027 -16.32 -14.38 14.04
CA LEU A 1027 -16.26 -12.98 14.48
C LEU A 1027 -16.60 -12.01 13.34
N ALA A 1028 -16.11 -12.25 12.12
CA ALA A 1028 -16.41 -11.42 10.96
C ALA A 1028 -17.91 -11.37 10.63
N LEU A 1029 -18.58 -12.54 10.66
CA LEU A 1029 -20.02 -12.64 10.43
C LEU A 1029 -20.84 -11.96 11.53
N GLU A 1030 -20.43 -12.08 12.80
CA GLU A 1030 -21.11 -11.44 13.94
C GLU A 1030 -20.96 -9.92 13.96
N THR A 1031 -19.79 -9.40 13.55
CA THR A 1031 -19.56 -7.95 13.53
C THR A 1031 -19.98 -7.31 12.23
N GLY A 1032 -20.10 -8.08 11.14
CA GLY A 1032 -20.20 -7.54 9.79
C GLY A 1032 -18.98 -6.72 9.40
N GLU A 1033 -17.79 -7.03 9.94
CA GLU A 1033 -16.51 -6.31 9.72
C GLU A 1033 -15.40 -7.28 9.24
N PRO A 1034 -15.47 -7.84 8.02
CA PRO A 1034 -14.47 -8.78 7.50
C PRO A 1034 -13.04 -8.23 7.50
N GLU A 1035 -12.85 -6.94 7.24
CA GLU A 1035 -11.55 -6.26 7.17
C GLU A 1035 -10.76 -6.23 8.49
N ARG A 1036 -11.39 -6.59 9.62
CA ARG A 1036 -10.73 -6.80 10.92
C ARG A 1036 -10.24 -8.21 11.14
N PHE A 1037 -10.85 -9.21 10.52
CA PHE A 1037 -10.65 -10.61 10.91
C PHE A 1037 -10.09 -11.46 9.76
N LEU A 1038 -10.31 -11.03 8.52
CA LEU A 1038 -9.94 -11.72 7.29
C LEU A 1038 -9.00 -10.84 6.45
N TRP A 1039 -8.34 -11.44 5.46
CA TRP A 1039 -7.46 -10.77 4.51
C TRP A 1039 -7.60 -11.45 3.14
N ILE A 1040 -7.19 -10.78 2.05
CA ILE A 1040 -7.27 -11.33 0.70
C ILE A 1040 -5.96 -11.98 0.26
N ASP A 1041 -4.84 -11.26 0.40
CA ASP A 1041 -3.49 -11.74 0.10
C ASP A 1041 -2.60 -11.57 1.35
N GLU A 1042 -1.87 -12.63 1.71
CA GLU A 1042 -0.99 -12.67 2.89
C GLU A 1042 0.16 -11.66 2.77
N LYS A 1043 0.72 -11.53 1.57
CA LYS A 1043 1.83 -10.60 1.33
C LYS A 1043 1.34 -9.15 1.33
N GLY A 1044 0.25 -8.86 0.61
CA GLY A 1044 -0.37 -7.53 0.57
C GLY A 1044 -0.72 -7.02 1.96
N VAL A 1045 -1.44 -7.81 2.78
CA VAL A 1045 -1.87 -7.35 4.11
C VAL A 1045 -0.72 -7.12 5.08
N THR A 1046 0.39 -7.87 4.94
CA THR A 1046 1.56 -7.73 5.83
C THR A 1046 2.51 -6.61 5.41
N ASP A 1047 2.47 -6.19 4.14
CA ASP A 1047 3.26 -5.07 3.64
C ASP A 1047 2.65 -3.71 3.93
N THR A 1048 1.33 -3.67 4.12
CA THR A 1048 0.53 -2.44 4.16
C THR A 1048 0.08 -2.10 5.57
N ILE A 1049 0.29 -0.85 5.99
CA ILE A 1049 -0.33 -0.29 7.20
C ILE A 1049 -1.69 0.28 6.80
N GLY A 1050 -2.73 -0.50 6.98
CA GLY A 1050 -4.07 -0.13 6.54
C GLY A 1050 -4.77 0.90 7.41
N SER A 1051 -5.77 1.53 6.81
CA SER A 1051 -6.60 2.54 7.42
C SER A 1051 -7.97 1.96 7.82
N ARG A 1052 -8.50 2.39 8.97
CA ARG A 1052 -9.70 1.76 9.55
C ARG A 1052 -10.96 2.56 9.19
N PRO A 1053 -12.00 1.91 8.64
CA PRO A 1053 -13.25 2.61 8.38
C PRO A 1053 -13.89 3.12 9.68
N ARG A 1054 -14.32 4.38 9.68
CA ARG A 1054 -14.91 5.04 10.85
C ARG A 1054 -16.44 4.87 10.84
N GLY A 1055 -16.91 3.78 11.44
CA GLY A 1055 -18.32 3.62 11.84
C GLY A 1055 -19.02 2.42 11.20
N SER A 1056 -19.42 1.47 12.04
CA SER A 1056 -20.10 0.22 11.67
C SER A 1056 -21.63 0.35 11.54
N GLY A 1057 -22.16 1.58 11.48
CA GLY A 1057 -23.60 1.85 11.57
C GLY A 1057 -24.25 2.28 10.26
N GLY A 1058 -23.47 2.56 9.21
CA GLY A 1058 -23.96 3.01 7.91
C GLY A 1058 -23.91 1.93 6.83
N TYR A 1059 -24.55 2.20 5.70
CA TYR A 1059 -24.45 1.40 4.49
C TYR A 1059 -22.99 1.34 4.00
N ARG A 1060 -22.44 0.14 3.78
CA ARG A 1060 -21.08 -0.07 3.24
C ARG A 1060 -21.02 0.34 1.78
N LYS A 1061 -20.07 1.20 1.42
CA LYS A 1061 -20.00 1.85 0.10
C LYS A 1061 -18.99 1.24 -0.89
N HIS A 1062 -18.00 0.46 -0.41
CA HIS A 1062 -16.99 -0.18 -1.28
C HIS A 1062 -17.58 -1.20 -2.27
N ASN A 1063 -16.95 -1.39 -3.44
CA ASN A 1063 -17.25 -2.54 -4.31
C ASN A 1063 -16.59 -3.85 -3.89
N LEU A 1064 -15.55 -3.76 -3.05
CA LEU A 1064 -14.86 -4.90 -2.47
C LEU A 1064 -15.21 -5.05 -0.99
N TRP A 1065 -15.26 -6.29 -0.49
CA TRP A 1065 -15.42 -6.53 0.94
C TRP A 1065 -14.21 -6.09 1.75
N ILE A 1066 -13.02 -6.35 1.22
CA ILE A 1066 -11.73 -5.97 1.79
C ILE A 1066 -10.98 -5.18 0.71
N PRO A 1067 -10.88 -3.85 0.84
CA PRO A 1067 -10.18 -3.02 -0.13
C PRO A 1067 -8.65 -3.25 -0.04
N PRO A 1068 -7.89 -2.95 -1.11
CA PRO A 1068 -6.42 -3.04 -1.09
C PRO A 1068 -5.78 -2.22 0.05
N ALA A 1069 -6.36 -1.05 0.37
CA ALA A 1069 -5.93 -0.18 1.48
C ALA A 1069 -6.08 -0.82 2.87
N ALA A 1070 -6.76 -1.97 3.00
CA ALA A 1070 -6.80 -2.72 4.25
C ALA A 1070 -5.45 -3.42 4.49
N GLY A 1071 -4.94 -3.29 5.71
CA GLY A 1071 -3.59 -3.74 6.06
C GLY A 1071 -3.53 -4.26 7.48
N TRP A 1072 -2.37 -4.71 7.92
CA TRP A 1072 -2.26 -5.44 9.18
C TRP A 1072 -2.69 -4.63 10.42
N SER A 1073 -2.68 -3.30 10.38
CA SER A 1073 -3.15 -2.42 11.47
C SER A 1073 -4.66 -2.45 11.67
N THR A 1074 -5.45 -2.75 10.63
CA THR A 1074 -6.92 -2.91 10.73
C THR A 1074 -7.29 -4.24 11.36
N LEU A 1075 -6.43 -5.26 11.17
CA LEU A 1075 -6.64 -6.62 11.67
C LEU A 1075 -6.63 -6.68 13.20
N ASP A 1076 -7.46 -7.58 13.74
CA ASP A 1076 -7.42 -7.98 15.14
C ASP A 1076 -6.07 -8.63 15.48
N PRO A 1077 -5.52 -8.43 16.69
CA PRO A 1077 -4.29 -9.08 17.13
C PRO A 1077 -4.23 -10.60 16.94
N ARG A 1078 -5.37 -11.31 16.94
CA ARG A 1078 -5.44 -12.74 16.62
C ARG A 1078 -5.17 -13.01 15.15
N ALA A 1079 -5.83 -12.28 14.26
CA ALA A 1079 -5.62 -12.37 12.81
C ALA A 1079 -4.18 -11.98 12.44
N GLN A 1080 -3.63 -10.91 13.03
CA GLN A 1080 -2.22 -10.49 12.82
C GLN A 1080 -1.21 -11.60 13.14
N ARG A 1081 -1.47 -12.41 14.17
CA ARG A 1081 -0.58 -13.52 14.55
C ARG A 1081 -0.77 -14.76 13.68
N LEU A 1082 -2.01 -15.03 13.28
CA LEU A 1082 -2.32 -16.14 12.37
C LEU A 1082 -1.65 -15.91 11.01
N VAL A 1083 -1.85 -14.73 10.40
CA VAL A 1083 -1.24 -14.41 9.10
C VAL A 1083 0.30 -14.41 9.16
N ALA A 1084 0.89 -13.99 10.28
CA ALA A 1084 2.34 -14.03 10.47
C ALA A 1084 2.90 -15.47 10.42
N ASP A 1085 2.26 -16.40 11.13
CA ASP A 1085 2.70 -17.81 11.16
C ASP A 1085 2.36 -18.55 9.85
N VAL A 1086 1.23 -18.21 9.20
CA VAL A 1086 0.87 -18.69 7.87
C VAL A 1086 1.92 -18.25 6.84
N LEU A 1087 2.33 -16.99 6.84
CA LEU A 1087 3.33 -16.47 5.89
C LEU A 1087 4.71 -17.11 6.10
N VAL A 1088 5.13 -17.31 7.35
CA VAL A 1088 6.36 -18.07 7.65
C VAL A 1088 6.28 -19.48 7.10
N MET A 1089 5.13 -20.16 7.27
CA MET A 1089 4.94 -21.52 6.77
C MET A 1089 4.95 -21.58 5.24
N LEU A 1090 4.28 -20.65 4.57
CA LEU A 1090 4.28 -20.54 3.11
C LEU A 1090 5.69 -20.27 2.57
N ASN A 1091 6.47 -19.39 3.19
CA ASN A 1091 7.85 -19.12 2.78
C ASN A 1091 8.76 -20.35 2.95
N LEU A 1092 8.52 -21.17 3.98
CA LEU A 1092 9.24 -22.44 4.19
C LEU A 1092 8.87 -23.53 3.18
N ILE A 1093 7.65 -23.51 2.67
CA ILE A 1093 7.16 -24.46 1.67
C ILE A 1093 7.64 -24.03 0.27
N GLU A 1094 7.42 -22.76 -0.08
CA GLU A 1094 7.68 -22.24 -1.41
C GLU A 1094 9.19 -22.09 -1.69
N ARG A 1095 10.00 -21.65 -0.71
CA ARG A 1095 11.47 -21.46 -0.82
C ARG A 1095 11.88 -20.96 -2.21
N ASP A 1096 12.61 -21.72 -3.02
CA ASP A 1096 13.13 -21.29 -4.32
C ASP A 1096 12.08 -21.26 -5.46
N GLY A 1097 10.82 -21.59 -5.17
CA GLY A 1097 9.71 -21.59 -6.12
C GLY A 1097 9.75 -22.73 -7.16
N HIS A 1098 10.56 -23.77 -6.92
CA HIS A 1098 10.66 -24.95 -7.80
C HIS A 1098 9.46 -25.90 -7.61
N PRO A 1099 8.62 -26.13 -8.63
CA PRO A 1099 7.31 -26.78 -8.47
C PRO A 1099 7.36 -28.17 -7.82
N ASP A 1100 8.28 -29.02 -8.26
CA ASP A 1100 8.37 -30.40 -7.77
C ASP A 1100 8.78 -30.45 -6.28
N GLU A 1101 9.66 -29.54 -5.85
CA GLU A 1101 10.09 -29.45 -4.46
C GLU A 1101 9.02 -28.79 -3.57
N VAL A 1102 8.26 -27.84 -4.10
CA VAL A 1102 7.12 -27.22 -3.40
C VAL A 1102 6.04 -28.25 -3.13
N GLU A 1103 5.70 -29.07 -4.12
CA GLU A 1103 4.72 -30.14 -3.99
C GLU A 1103 5.15 -31.20 -2.96
N GLU A 1104 6.43 -31.60 -2.98
CA GLU A 1104 6.98 -32.52 -1.98
C GLU A 1104 6.89 -31.96 -0.55
N ARG A 1105 7.20 -30.66 -0.37
CA ARG A 1105 7.09 -30.00 0.95
C ARG A 1105 5.64 -29.87 1.40
N LEU A 1106 4.71 -29.56 0.50
CA LEU A 1106 3.27 -29.56 0.79
C LEU A 1106 2.80 -30.93 1.27
N ALA A 1107 3.22 -32.01 0.58
CA ALA A 1107 2.89 -33.37 0.97
C ALA A 1107 3.45 -33.75 2.36
N ARG A 1108 4.67 -33.29 2.71
CA ARG A 1108 5.24 -33.48 4.06
C ARG A 1108 4.47 -32.75 5.15
N VAL A 1109 3.87 -31.60 4.84
CA VAL A 1109 3.09 -30.79 5.77
C VAL A 1109 1.71 -31.38 6.06
N GLU A 1110 1.08 -32.06 5.09
CA GLU A 1110 -0.29 -32.58 5.21
C GLU A 1110 -0.43 -33.91 5.95
N ARG A 1111 0.61 -34.35 6.66
CA ARG A 1111 0.63 -35.62 7.40
C ARG A 1111 -0.46 -35.67 8.49
N PRO A 1112 -1.13 -36.83 8.69
CA PRO A 1112 -2.29 -36.93 9.58
C PRO A 1112 -1.95 -36.90 11.08
N ASP A 1113 -0.76 -37.36 11.50
CA ASP A 1113 -0.44 -37.57 12.93
C ASP A 1113 0.11 -36.32 13.64
N VAL A 1114 0.82 -35.46 12.90
CA VAL A 1114 1.43 -34.23 13.42
C VAL A 1114 0.99 -33.05 12.55
N LEU A 1115 0.21 -32.15 13.14
CA LEU A 1115 -0.48 -31.09 12.39
C LEU A 1115 0.36 -29.83 12.19
N LEU A 1116 1.40 -29.57 12.98
CA LEU A 1116 2.26 -28.40 12.82
C LEU A 1116 3.72 -28.77 13.06
N PRO A 1117 4.67 -28.18 12.29
CA PRO A 1117 6.10 -28.33 12.54
C PRO A 1117 6.50 -27.89 13.97
N PRO A 1118 7.42 -28.62 14.63
CA PRO A 1118 8.04 -28.18 15.88
C PRO A 1118 8.65 -26.78 15.80
N CYS A 1119 9.16 -26.41 14.62
CA CYS A 1119 9.75 -25.10 14.38
C CYS A 1119 8.74 -23.93 14.46
N ILE A 1120 7.44 -24.19 14.32
CA ILE A 1120 6.37 -23.19 14.44
C ILE A 1120 5.75 -23.23 15.83
N SER A 1121 5.59 -24.43 16.40
CA SER A 1121 4.84 -24.67 17.64
C SER A 1121 5.69 -24.58 18.91
N THR A 1122 6.92 -25.11 18.89
CA THR A 1122 7.69 -25.44 20.10
C THR A 1122 9.01 -24.68 20.21
N ASP A 1123 9.82 -24.60 19.14
CA ASP A 1123 11.09 -23.84 19.15
C ASP A 1123 11.44 -23.31 17.75
N ARG A 1124 11.65 -22.00 17.61
CA ARG A 1124 12.02 -21.33 16.33
C ARG A 1124 13.52 -21.27 16.06
N ALA A 1125 14.39 -21.65 16.99
CA ALA A 1125 15.83 -21.60 16.78
C ALA A 1125 16.34 -22.35 15.52
N PRO A 1126 15.78 -23.51 15.12
CA PRO A 1126 16.11 -24.20 13.87
C PRO A 1126 15.97 -23.36 12.60
N LEU A 1127 15.10 -22.33 12.60
CA LEU A 1127 14.84 -21.52 11.43
C LEU A 1127 16.02 -20.64 11.03
N ARG A 1128 16.92 -20.27 11.96
CA ARG A 1128 18.10 -19.43 11.70
C ARG A 1128 17.84 -18.27 10.71
N PRO A 1129 16.91 -17.35 11.00
CA PRO A 1129 16.52 -16.29 10.06
C PRO A 1129 17.65 -15.31 9.71
N GLY A 1130 18.78 -15.32 10.42
CA GLY A 1130 19.96 -14.52 10.11
C GLY A 1130 20.83 -14.99 8.93
N LEU A 1131 20.48 -16.11 8.25
CA LEU A 1131 21.25 -16.61 7.11
C LEU A 1131 21.20 -15.63 5.92
N ARG A 1132 22.38 -15.15 5.50
CA ARG A 1132 22.57 -14.29 4.32
C ARG A 1132 22.82 -15.13 3.06
N ALA A 1133 22.48 -14.60 1.89
CA ALA A 1133 22.81 -15.21 0.60
C ALA A 1133 24.32 -15.07 0.31
N GLY A 1134 25.14 -15.96 0.87
CA GLY A 1134 26.55 -16.07 0.51
C GLY A 1134 26.71 -16.82 -0.82
N THR A 1135 27.86 -16.63 -1.50
CA THR A 1135 28.28 -17.23 -2.79
C THR A 1135 28.41 -18.77 -2.81
N SER A 1136 27.75 -19.47 -1.89
CA SER A 1136 27.71 -20.93 -1.78
C SER A 1136 26.27 -21.46 -1.89
N VAL A 1137 26.16 -22.72 -2.33
CA VAL A 1137 24.92 -23.51 -2.45
C VAL A 1137 23.97 -23.27 -1.27
N LEU A 1138 22.69 -23.01 -1.55
CA LEU A 1138 21.66 -22.85 -0.52
C LEU A 1138 21.63 -24.06 0.42
N PRO A 1139 21.56 -23.89 1.75
CA PRO A 1139 21.46 -25.00 2.68
C PRO A 1139 20.19 -25.81 2.36
N PRO A 1140 20.30 -27.14 2.14
CA PRO A 1140 19.16 -27.97 1.79
C PRO A 1140 18.10 -27.96 2.90
N PRO A 1141 16.81 -28.05 2.54
CA PRO A 1141 15.74 -28.16 3.52
C PRO A 1141 15.92 -29.45 4.35
N GLY A 1142 15.80 -29.33 5.67
CA GLY A 1142 15.98 -30.41 6.63
C GLY A 1142 17.29 -30.36 7.43
N GLU A 1143 18.28 -29.58 7.00
CA GLU A 1143 19.63 -29.59 7.58
C GLU A 1143 19.68 -29.12 9.04
N THR A 1144 18.92 -28.08 9.39
CA THR A 1144 18.92 -27.49 10.74
C THR A 1144 17.74 -27.93 11.60
N CYS A 1145 16.93 -28.87 11.11
CA CYS A 1145 15.76 -29.36 11.82
C CYS A 1145 16.12 -30.00 13.16
N LEU A 1146 15.16 -29.99 14.09
CA LEU A 1146 15.28 -30.79 15.33
C LEU A 1146 15.36 -32.28 14.97
N PRO A 1147 16.05 -33.10 15.81
CA PRO A 1147 16.02 -34.56 15.70
C PRO A 1147 14.56 -35.04 15.59
N ASP A 1148 14.31 -36.01 14.71
CA ASP A 1148 12.98 -36.60 14.45
C ASP A 1148 11.92 -35.67 13.84
N CYS A 1149 12.31 -34.50 13.34
CA CYS A 1149 11.38 -33.60 12.65
C CYS A 1149 10.99 -34.12 11.25
N ALA A 1150 9.86 -34.82 11.20
CA ALA A 1150 9.19 -35.35 10.01
C ALA A 1150 9.00 -34.37 8.84
N PHE A 1151 8.96 -33.05 9.09
CA PHE A 1151 8.63 -32.04 8.08
C PHE A 1151 9.82 -31.60 7.21
N GLN A 1152 11.05 -31.65 7.74
CA GLN A 1152 12.28 -31.27 7.02
C GLN A 1152 12.20 -29.91 6.28
N LEU A 1153 11.72 -28.84 6.95
CA LEU A 1153 11.52 -27.52 6.32
C LEU A 1153 12.62 -26.49 6.65
N CYS A 1154 13.37 -26.67 7.74
CA CYS A 1154 14.37 -25.71 8.22
C CYS A 1154 15.71 -25.87 7.48
N PRO A 1155 16.52 -24.81 7.30
CA PRO A 1155 16.37 -23.46 7.84
C PRO A 1155 15.40 -22.58 7.05
N TYR A 1156 15.06 -21.39 7.55
CA TYR A 1156 14.33 -20.38 6.79
C TYR A 1156 15.15 -19.95 5.55
N PRO A 1157 14.51 -19.68 4.39
CA PRO A 1157 15.24 -19.33 3.16
C PRO A 1157 16.19 -18.14 3.35
N PRO A 1158 17.36 -18.12 2.70
CA PRO A 1158 18.22 -16.95 2.67
C PRO A 1158 17.51 -15.73 2.05
N ARG A 1159 18.05 -14.55 2.33
CA ARG A 1159 17.48 -13.28 1.83
C ARG A 1159 17.36 -13.30 0.31
N GLY A 1160 16.22 -12.85 -0.21
CA GLY A 1160 15.98 -12.71 -1.67
C GLY A 1160 15.55 -14.00 -2.38
N CYS A 1161 15.61 -15.14 -1.70
CA CYS A 1161 15.15 -16.43 -2.22
C CYS A 1161 13.68 -16.73 -1.89
N VAL A 1162 12.85 -15.71 -1.61
CA VAL A 1162 11.44 -15.87 -1.21
C VAL A 1162 10.51 -15.38 -2.32
N PRO A 1163 9.68 -16.24 -2.95
CA PRO A 1163 8.83 -15.93 -4.10
C PRO A 1163 7.76 -14.90 -3.79
N ARG A 1164 7.23 -14.91 -2.57
CA ARG A 1164 6.29 -13.91 -2.06
C ARG A 1164 6.97 -12.64 -1.56
N GLY A 1165 8.30 -12.61 -1.47
CA GLY A 1165 9.08 -11.51 -0.92
C GLY A 1165 9.27 -11.56 0.60
N GLU A 1166 10.21 -10.78 1.12
CA GLU A 1166 10.56 -10.75 2.55
C GLU A 1166 9.48 -10.10 3.41
N ILE A 1167 9.36 -10.50 4.68
CA ILE A 1167 8.43 -9.89 5.63
C ILE A 1167 9.01 -8.55 6.09
N ARG A 1168 8.25 -7.45 5.91
CA ARG A 1168 8.74 -6.11 6.23
C ARG A 1168 9.01 -5.90 7.72
N GLU A 1169 10.01 -5.07 8.03
CA GLU A 1169 10.38 -4.73 9.41
C GLU A 1169 9.20 -4.22 10.25
N PRO A 1170 8.37 -3.25 9.80
CA PRO A 1170 7.26 -2.73 10.60
C PRO A 1170 6.32 -3.83 11.11
N PHE A 1171 6.03 -4.83 10.28
CA PHE A 1171 5.18 -5.96 10.67
C PHE A 1171 5.89 -6.90 11.66
N CYS A 1172 7.17 -7.19 11.48
CA CYS A 1172 7.95 -7.99 12.44
C CYS A 1172 8.00 -7.30 13.82
N ARG A 1173 8.20 -5.98 13.85
CA ARG A 1173 8.13 -5.18 15.08
C ARG A 1173 6.73 -5.19 15.68
N GLN A 1174 5.69 -5.22 14.84
CA GLN A 1174 4.31 -5.42 15.29
C GLN A 1174 4.13 -6.73 16.06
N GLN A 1175 4.64 -7.83 15.54
CA GLN A 1175 4.57 -9.11 16.24
C GLN A 1175 5.27 -9.06 17.61
N GLN A 1176 6.40 -8.36 17.74
CA GLN A 1176 7.06 -8.12 19.03
C GLN A 1176 6.20 -7.30 20.01
N ALA A 1177 5.48 -6.29 19.53
CA ALA A 1177 4.61 -5.46 20.40
C ALA A 1177 3.35 -6.19 20.87
N LEU A 1178 2.86 -7.16 20.09
CA LEU A 1178 1.76 -8.03 20.51
C LEU A 1178 2.19 -8.97 21.66
N LEU A 1179 3.49 -9.19 21.86
CA LEU A 1179 4.02 -9.89 23.02
C LEU A 1179 3.92 -9.00 24.27
N PRO A 1180 3.77 -9.57 25.48
CA PRO A 1180 3.72 -8.76 26.69
C PRO A 1180 5.00 -7.95 26.97
N GLY A 1181 4.86 -6.77 27.58
CA GLY A 1181 5.99 -5.88 27.91
C GLY A 1181 6.97 -6.41 28.99
N ARG A 1182 8.20 -5.89 28.97
CA ARG A 1182 9.43 -6.35 29.67
C ARG A 1182 9.25 -6.72 31.16
N TRP A 1183 8.62 -5.85 31.94
CA TRP A 1183 8.35 -6.11 33.38
C TRP A 1183 7.39 -7.28 33.59
N ARG A 1184 6.34 -7.39 32.77
CA ARG A 1184 5.40 -8.52 32.79
C ARG A 1184 5.95 -9.78 32.12
N ARG A 1185 7.17 -9.76 31.56
CA ARG A 1185 7.90 -10.93 31.05
C ARG A 1185 8.70 -11.64 32.16
N CYS A 1186 9.02 -10.94 33.26
CA CYS A 1186 9.81 -11.50 34.36
C CYS A 1186 8.96 -11.98 35.55
N LEU A 1187 7.68 -11.60 35.62
CA LEU A 1187 6.75 -12.05 36.67
C LEU A 1187 6.10 -13.41 36.29
N PRO A 1188 6.05 -14.40 37.20
CA PRO A 1188 5.30 -15.64 37.00
C PRO A 1188 3.81 -15.33 36.84
N ARG A 1189 3.15 -15.93 35.83
CA ARG A 1189 1.78 -15.59 35.46
C ARG A 1189 0.76 -16.60 35.95
N GLY A 1190 -0.07 -16.16 36.89
CA GLY A 1190 -1.44 -16.65 37.00
C GLY A 1190 -2.35 -15.99 35.95
N LEU A 1191 -3.20 -16.77 35.30
CA LEU A 1191 -4.52 -16.40 34.72
C LEU A 1191 -4.71 -16.15 33.20
N ARG A 1192 -3.75 -15.67 32.37
CA ARG A 1192 -4.03 -15.52 30.89
C ARG A 1192 -2.85 -15.80 29.94
N ARG A 1193 -3.03 -16.78 29.03
CA ARG A 1193 -2.17 -17.03 27.86
C ARG A 1193 -2.22 -15.84 26.90
N LYS A 1194 -1.05 -15.23 26.62
CA LYS A 1194 -0.89 -14.14 25.65
C LYS A 1194 -0.19 -14.58 24.36
N THR A 1195 0.29 -15.82 24.25
CA THR A 1195 0.75 -16.44 22.99
C THR A 1195 -0.41 -17.10 22.25
N PRO A 1196 -0.32 -17.34 20.92
CA PRO A 1196 -1.32 -18.11 20.18
C PRO A 1196 -1.54 -19.52 20.75
N HIS A 1197 -2.70 -20.12 20.47
CA HIS A 1197 -3.10 -21.41 21.04
C HIS A 1197 -2.23 -22.60 20.59
N TRP A 1198 -1.62 -22.48 19.40
CA TRP A 1198 -0.73 -23.48 18.81
C TRP A 1198 0.75 -23.27 19.18
N VAL A 1199 1.10 -22.19 19.89
CA VAL A 1199 2.49 -21.81 20.21
C VAL A 1199 2.78 -22.04 21.69
N GLY A 1200 3.64 -23.02 21.99
CA GLY A 1200 4.06 -23.42 23.35
C GLY A 1200 5.38 -22.78 23.84
N MET A 1201 6.10 -22.07 22.96
CA MET A 1201 7.44 -21.52 23.22
C MET A 1201 7.47 -20.31 24.17
N ARG A 1202 8.67 -19.97 24.68
CA ARG A 1202 8.84 -18.85 25.61
C ARG A 1202 8.68 -17.52 24.88
N VAL A 1203 8.13 -16.52 25.56
CA VAL A 1203 7.96 -15.17 24.99
C VAL A 1203 9.31 -14.55 24.59
N ARG A 1204 10.39 -14.83 25.33
CA ARG A 1204 11.74 -14.33 25.03
C ARG A 1204 12.27 -14.87 23.70
N GLU A 1205 12.00 -16.14 23.38
CA GLU A 1205 12.43 -16.78 22.12
C GLU A 1205 11.69 -16.19 20.93
N LEU A 1206 10.37 -15.97 21.04
CA LEU A 1206 9.57 -15.29 20.02
C LEU A 1206 10.05 -13.87 19.76
N ASP A 1207 10.36 -13.13 20.84
CA ASP A 1207 10.84 -11.74 20.75
C ASP A 1207 12.18 -11.69 20.00
N ARG A 1208 13.09 -12.63 20.28
CA ARG A 1208 14.37 -12.79 19.55
C ARG A 1208 14.15 -13.13 18.07
N PHE A 1209 13.33 -14.13 17.77
CA PHE A 1209 13.05 -14.53 16.38
C PHE A 1209 12.53 -13.36 15.53
N TRP A 1210 11.55 -12.61 16.05
CA TRP A 1210 11.02 -11.45 15.33
C TRP A 1210 12.02 -10.28 15.26
N ALA A 1211 12.99 -10.20 16.17
CA ALA A 1211 14.08 -9.22 16.10
C ALA A 1211 15.02 -9.54 14.93
N GLU A 1212 15.38 -10.80 14.76
CA GLU A 1212 16.23 -11.28 13.66
C GLU A 1212 15.50 -11.17 12.31
N MET A 1213 14.22 -11.53 12.24
CA MET A 1213 13.41 -11.31 11.03
C MET A 1213 13.32 -9.83 10.65
N ALA A 1214 13.22 -8.93 11.64
CA ALA A 1214 13.22 -7.49 11.40
C ALA A 1214 14.59 -6.92 10.97
N GLN A 1215 15.68 -7.69 11.06
CA GLN A 1215 17.00 -7.32 10.54
C GLN A 1215 17.21 -7.73 9.09
N ARG A 1216 16.49 -8.76 8.60
CA ARG A 1216 16.66 -9.30 7.23
C ARG A 1216 16.41 -8.31 6.11
N THR A 1217 15.54 -7.32 6.32
CA THR A 1217 15.23 -6.30 5.31
C THR A 1217 16.27 -5.19 5.21
N ARG A 1218 17.49 -5.36 5.76
CA ARG A 1218 18.49 -4.29 5.94
C ARG A 1218 19.87 -4.57 5.35
N ASP A 1219 20.41 -5.78 5.54
CA ASP A 1219 21.81 -6.11 5.18
C ASP A 1219 21.94 -6.46 3.68
N ASP A 1220 22.00 -5.45 2.80
CA ASP A 1220 22.43 -5.63 1.39
C ASP A 1220 23.94 -5.44 1.27
#